data_AF-A0A7Z0NGH3-F1
#
_entry.id   AF-A0A7Z0NGH3-F1
#
_cell.length_a   1.000
_cell.length_b   1.000
_cell.length_c   1.000
_cell.angle_alpha   90.00
_cell.angle_beta   90.00
_cell.angle_gamma   90.00
#
_symmetry.space_group_name_H-M   'P 1'
#
loop_
_entity.id
_entity.type
_entity.pdbx_description
1 polymer ?
#
loop_
_entity_poly.entity_id
_entity_poly.type
_entity_poly.pdbx_seq_one_letter_code
_entity_poly.pdbx_strand_id
1 'polypeptide(L)'
;MRIYHLRSATAPSGWGAVCNHAKGLGFDHLLVSLPFHEWEQACSPLAQECERAGLILLTDLDLSEGMAEGPDAWAEPLMASLRAGVAGFRVLQPSRLGGDAWAAMIARVHEHHPDAMFLAWTPGLTRHQLRDLPESGFDYVFSSLPWWDFRSDWLVEERARLREVAPVIAPVYMPDGQAQQEDQQRARRWLWTAAFLGDGFLVQEGLEDLAGGEVMQEVNRWASRDDAGTARIRGLTGPLSPTTALARLDAKPSVLLINPRDDVEVPIDVLQLSARLPGSYALAEVAAGSVPGGLAPGGWMLLPLEEAKPVLMPTGVKAWRRKGVTEAMASPRIAIERITPLVDDGMFAVKRTVGEPVEVQADIFMDGHAKLSASLLWRAADEPNWRRVPMRLVDNHRWSATFHPRRLGMHCYAIQAWRDDWLSYRDGLAKRVAAGQDVALDVEEGRMLIGRYRDRIQDELPEMANTLASMVRKIGNPRSTTAPVPKKKSLLTGAAPETGARDLPAALDEHIDLLLSELWSSIMHEVPVRPFETTTPNYPLMVERREAGYASWYELFPRSQAPEPDRHGSFQDVIARLPYIRMMGFDVLYMPPIHPIGLANRKGRNNALRAEPGDPGSPYAIGSEEGGHDAVHPELGTIEDFQELVSAAQAQHLEVALDFAIQCSPDHPWLKAHPEWFDWRPDGTLRYAENPPKRYEDIVNPEFYASSDVAPGKAGLWRALRDVILFWASQGVRTFRVDNPHTKPLPFWQWLIAEVQGAHPDVIFLSEAFTHPKLMYRLGKLGFSQSYTYFTWRHGKQELTDYLLEVSRPPVSDYFRPHFFVNTPDINPYFLQESGRAGFLIRAALAATTSGLWGMYSGFELCEARPVPGKEEYLDSEKYQLRHWDWGRPGNIVQAIARLNHIRRINPALQMQQGLAFHSVDNEQILFFTRSTPDRDNVVLVAISLDPHARQTGRLELPLEAWGLSGRPVPLHDLLSDQHFTAYDPWRHVELTPEQPFLIWRLSSAEA
;
A
#
# COMPACT_ATOMS: atom_id res chain seq x y z
N MET A 1 13.67 52.05 -4.10
CA MET A 1 14.51 53.14 -3.52
C MET A 1 15.97 52.72 -3.45
N ARG A 2 16.93 53.49 -3.99
CA ARG A 2 18.37 53.14 -4.03
C ARG A 2 19.17 54.19 -3.26
N ILE A 3 19.72 53.82 -2.11
CA ILE A 3 20.36 54.74 -1.16
C ILE A 3 21.86 54.49 -1.07
N TYR A 4 22.65 55.56 -1.22
CA TYR A 4 24.07 55.59 -0.93
C TYR A 4 24.32 56.23 0.44
N HIS A 5 24.93 55.52 1.39
CA HIS A 5 25.13 55.96 2.77
C HIS A 5 26.59 56.36 3.02
N LEU A 6 26.82 57.63 3.34
CA LEU A 6 28.15 58.16 3.61
C LEU A 6 28.63 57.83 5.03
N ARG A 7 29.87 57.33 5.15
CA ARG A 7 30.43 56.85 6.43
C ARG A 7 31.11 57.96 7.24
N SER A 8 31.58 59.02 6.58
CA SER A 8 32.23 60.16 7.26
C SER A 8 31.70 61.49 6.75
N ALA A 9 31.58 62.48 7.64
CA ALA A 9 31.32 63.86 7.28
C ALA A 9 32.57 64.43 6.59
N THR A 10 32.67 64.24 5.27
CA THR A 10 33.71 64.90 4.46
C THR A 10 33.53 66.41 4.55
N ALA A 11 34.64 67.16 4.62
CA ALA A 11 34.60 68.62 4.65
C ALA A 11 33.80 69.20 3.47
N PRO A 12 33.18 70.39 3.60
CA PRO A 12 32.28 70.97 2.61
C PRO A 12 32.80 71.04 1.17
N SER A 13 34.13 71.05 0.98
CA SER A 13 34.79 71.09 -0.32
C SER A 13 34.75 69.78 -1.13
N GLY A 14 34.32 68.66 -0.54
CA GLY A 14 34.29 67.33 -1.18
C GLY A 14 32.92 66.85 -1.68
N TRP A 15 31.82 67.51 -1.31
CA TRP A 15 30.47 66.99 -1.53
C TRP A 15 30.07 66.82 -2.99
N GLY A 16 30.46 67.76 -3.87
CA GLY A 16 30.14 67.65 -5.31
C GLY A 16 30.74 66.41 -5.98
N ALA A 17 31.94 65.97 -5.57
CA ALA A 17 32.56 64.76 -6.11
C ALA A 17 31.82 63.49 -5.67
N VAL A 18 31.44 63.45 -4.40
CA VAL A 18 30.69 62.34 -3.78
C VAL A 18 29.30 62.18 -4.43
N CYS A 19 28.57 63.29 -4.61
CA CYS A 19 27.25 63.26 -5.25
C CYS A 19 27.33 62.77 -6.71
N ASN A 20 28.30 63.25 -7.49
CA ASN A 20 28.50 62.79 -8.87
C ASN A 20 28.89 61.31 -8.93
N HIS A 21 29.70 60.84 -7.99
CA HIS A 21 30.10 59.44 -7.90
C HIS A 21 28.90 58.52 -7.61
N ALA A 22 28.14 58.83 -6.55
CA ALA A 22 26.93 58.08 -6.19
C ALA A 22 25.90 58.07 -7.35
N LYS A 23 25.70 59.21 -8.02
CA LYS A 23 24.82 59.27 -9.19
C LYS A 23 25.34 58.44 -10.36
N GLY A 24 26.65 58.48 -10.64
CA GLY A 24 27.31 57.70 -11.70
C GLY A 24 27.24 56.18 -11.48
N LEU A 25 27.10 55.74 -10.23
CA LEU A 25 26.84 54.34 -9.89
C LEU A 25 25.36 53.94 -10.01
N GLY A 26 24.47 54.92 -10.16
CA GLY A 26 23.03 54.70 -10.38
C GLY A 26 22.16 54.82 -9.13
N PHE A 27 22.64 55.45 -8.05
CA PHE A 27 21.82 55.75 -6.87
C PHE A 27 20.91 56.96 -7.09
N ASP A 28 19.80 57.01 -6.34
CA ASP A 28 18.84 58.13 -6.39
C ASP A 28 18.83 58.96 -5.11
N HIS A 29 19.27 58.36 -4.00
CA HIS A 29 19.24 58.97 -2.68
C HIS A 29 20.62 58.95 -2.04
N LEU A 30 20.96 60.02 -1.32
CA LEU A 30 22.15 60.12 -0.50
C LEU A 30 21.73 60.21 0.96
N LEU A 31 22.22 59.32 1.82
CA LEU A 31 21.97 59.34 3.26
C LEU A 31 23.24 59.77 4.01
N VAL A 32 23.10 60.73 4.92
CA VAL A 32 24.20 61.20 5.77
C VAL A 32 23.79 61.17 7.24
N SER A 33 24.67 60.63 8.08
CA SER A 33 24.52 60.59 9.54
C SER A 33 25.24 61.80 10.17
N LEU A 34 24.49 62.84 10.58
CA LEU A 34 25.03 64.03 11.26
C LEU A 34 24.28 64.28 12.58
N PRO A 35 24.96 64.74 13.66
CA PRO A 35 24.28 65.12 14.90
C PRO A 35 23.29 66.28 14.70
N PHE A 36 22.14 66.24 15.38
CA PHE A 36 21.04 67.19 15.14
C PHE A 36 21.42 68.67 15.43
N HIS A 37 22.44 68.91 16.25
CA HIS A 37 22.94 70.25 16.59
C HIS A 37 23.98 70.82 15.60
N GLU A 38 24.57 69.98 14.75
CA GLU A 38 25.48 70.39 13.65
C GLU A 38 24.73 70.60 12.32
N TRP A 39 23.41 70.40 12.37
CA TRP A 39 22.49 70.26 11.24
C TRP A 39 22.37 71.50 10.34
N GLU A 40 22.07 72.66 10.92
CA GLU A 40 21.80 73.89 10.15
C GLU A 40 23.03 74.41 9.38
N GLN A 41 24.24 74.14 9.88
CA GLN A 41 25.49 74.64 9.27
C GLN A 41 26.04 73.71 8.17
N ALA A 42 25.78 72.41 8.24
CA ALA A 42 26.37 71.42 7.33
C ALA A 42 25.45 71.00 6.15
N CYS A 43 24.13 70.96 6.33
CA CYS A 43 23.23 70.33 5.35
C CYS A 43 22.88 71.23 4.15
N SER A 44 22.80 72.56 4.31
CA SER A 44 22.35 73.44 3.22
C SER A 44 23.26 73.41 1.98
N PRO A 45 24.61 73.45 2.08
CA PRO A 45 25.46 73.36 0.90
C PRO A 45 25.51 71.94 0.31
N LEU A 46 25.39 70.89 1.14
CA LEU A 46 25.27 69.50 0.66
C LEU A 46 23.97 69.27 -0.12
N ALA A 47 22.85 69.83 0.35
CA ALA A 47 21.56 69.75 -0.33
C ALA A 47 21.63 70.35 -1.74
N GLN A 48 22.31 71.49 -1.91
CA GLN A 48 22.54 72.11 -3.22
C GLN A 48 23.37 71.23 -4.16
N GLU A 49 24.41 70.56 -3.66
CA GLU A 49 25.21 69.63 -4.47
C GLU A 49 24.42 68.35 -4.83
N CYS A 50 23.58 67.84 -3.92
CA CYS A 50 22.66 66.73 -4.22
C CYS A 50 21.67 67.11 -5.32
N GLU A 51 21.05 68.29 -5.23
CA GLU A 51 20.11 68.81 -6.24
C GLU A 51 20.77 68.92 -7.62
N ARG A 52 22.00 69.47 -7.69
CA ARG A 52 22.77 69.57 -8.95
C ARG A 52 23.08 68.20 -9.56
N ALA A 53 23.35 67.20 -8.74
CA ALA A 53 23.59 65.82 -9.19
C ALA A 53 22.30 65.03 -9.46
N GLY A 54 21.13 65.57 -9.11
CA GLY A 54 19.84 64.87 -9.19
C GLY A 54 19.70 63.74 -8.17
N LEU A 55 20.21 63.95 -6.95
CA LEU A 55 20.06 63.06 -5.79
C LEU A 55 19.12 63.64 -4.75
N ILE A 56 18.40 62.76 -4.06
CA ILE A 56 17.49 63.10 -2.95
C ILE A 56 18.27 62.94 -1.64
N LEU A 57 18.43 64.04 -0.88
CA LEU A 57 19.17 64.04 0.38
C LEU A 57 18.30 63.55 1.55
N LEU A 58 18.79 62.56 2.27
CA LEU A 58 18.21 61.99 3.49
C LEU A 58 19.17 62.11 4.66
N THR A 59 18.63 62.03 5.86
CA THR A 59 19.45 62.03 7.08
C THR A 59 18.91 61.17 8.21
N ASP A 60 19.67 61.01 9.28
CA ASP A 60 19.23 60.29 10.47
C ASP A 60 18.46 61.21 11.43
N LEU A 61 17.38 60.65 11.99
CA LEU A 61 16.66 61.20 13.13
C LEU A 61 16.89 60.29 14.34
N ASP A 62 17.66 60.78 15.32
CA ASP A 62 17.90 60.10 16.59
C ASP A 62 17.04 60.70 17.71
N LEU A 63 16.00 59.99 18.12
CA LEU A 63 15.09 60.42 19.18
C LEU A 63 15.71 60.32 20.60
N SER A 64 16.93 59.81 20.75
CA SER A 64 17.62 59.83 22.04
C SER A 64 18.07 61.23 22.46
N GLU A 65 18.23 62.14 21.50
CA GLU A 65 18.55 63.55 21.70
C GLU A 65 17.26 64.39 21.86
N GLY A 66 16.58 64.35 23.03
CA GLY A 66 15.50 65.33 23.33
C GLY A 66 14.13 64.81 23.78
N MET A 67 14.03 63.60 24.34
CA MET A 67 12.75 63.01 24.80
C MET A 67 12.22 63.52 26.16
N ALA A 68 12.05 64.84 26.32
CA ALA A 68 11.36 65.41 27.49
C ALA A 68 10.01 66.07 27.17
N GLU A 69 9.72 66.42 25.90
CA GLU A 69 8.64 67.36 25.55
C GLU A 69 7.47 66.77 24.74
N GLY A 70 7.46 65.47 24.46
CA GLY A 70 6.40 64.79 23.70
C GLY A 70 6.54 64.92 22.17
N PRO A 71 5.72 64.19 21.38
CA PRO A 71 5.85 64.10 19.92
C PRO A 71 5.62 65.44 19.19
N ASP A 72 4.82 66.35 19.74
CA ASP A 72 4.53 67.66 19.13
C ASP A 72 5.74 68.60 19.07
N ALA A 73 6.75 68.40 19.92
CA ALA A 73 7.96 69.23 19.96
C ALA A 73 8.90 68.97 18.75
N TRP A 74 8.75 67.85 18.06
CA TRP A 74 9.60 67.44 16.95
C TRP A 74 9.15 67.96 15.58
N ALA A 75 7.91 68.42 15.44
CA ALA A 75 7.37 68.85 14.13
C ALA A 75 8.12 70.06 13.54
N GLU A 76 8.38 71.11 14.33
CA GLU A 76 9.07 72.32 13.84
C GLU A 76 10.54 72.08 13.48
N PRO A 77 11.35 71.37 14.30
CA PRO A 77 12.70 71.01 13.90
C PRO A 77 12.77 70.18 12.61
N LEU A 78 11.86 69.22 12.42
CA LEU A 78 11.77 68.45 11.16
C LEU A 78 11.42 69.35 9.97
N MET A 79 10.46 70.26 10.12
CA MET A 79 10.12 71.23 9.07
C MET A 79 11.28 72.19 8.76
N ALA A 80 12.06 72.61 9.76
CA ALA A 80 13.26 73.43 9.56
C ALA A 80 14.31 72.69 8.72
N SER A 81 14.53 71.39 9.00
CA SER A 81 15.42 70.54 8.19
C SER A 81 14.95 70.40 6.75
N LEU A 82 13.63 70.24 6.52
CA LEU A 82 13.05 70.18 5.17
C LEU A 82 13.23 71.50 4.40
N ARG A 83 13.05 72.65 5.06
CA ARG A 83 13.34 73.98 4.47
C ARG A 83 14.81 74.18 4.11
N ALA A 84 15.73 73.49 4.80
CA ALA A 84 17.16 73.53 4.50
C ALA A 84 17.57 72.65 3.30
N GLY A 85 16.63 71.94 2.66
CA GLY A 85 16.86 71.15 1.44
C GLY A 85 16.97 69.64 1.65
N VAL A 86 16.67 69.14 2.84
CA VAL A 86 16.53 67.70 3.10
C VAL A 86 15.16 67.22 2.65
N ALA A 87 15.10 66.01 2.09
CA ALA A 87 13.87 65.44 1.57
C ALA A 87 13.24 64.38 2.49
N GLY A 88 13.98 63.89 3.49
CA GLY A 88 13.44 62.91 4.43
C GLY A 88 14.41 62.40 5.47
N PHE A 89 13.89 61.54 6.35
CA PHE A 89 14.56 61.12 7.58
C PHE A 89 14.53 59.60 7.75
N ARG A 90 15.68 59.00 8.05
CA ARG A 90 15.80 57.65 8.60
C ARG A 90 15.72 57.73 10.12
N VAL A 91 14.60 57.27 10.67
CA VAL A 91 14.34 57.24 12.11
C VAL A 91 15.06 56.04 12.73
N LEU A 92 16.05 56.27 13.58
CA LEU A 92 16.89 55.20 14.15
C LEU A 92 16.21 54.38 15.24
N GLN A 93 15.24 54.98 15.97
CA GLN A 93 14.58 54.36 17.12
C GLN A 93 13.04 54.50 17.04
N PRO A 94 12.39 53.93 16.01
CA PRO A 94 10.97 54.15 15.76
C PRO A 94 10.07 53.59 16.88
N SER A 95 10.52 52.59 17.65
CA SER A 95 9.72 51.98 18.73
C SER A 95 9.54 52.85 19.97
N ARG A 96 10.15 54.04 20.03
CA ARG A 96 9.98 54.95 21.17
C ARG A 96 8.66 55.73 21.17
N LEU A 97 8.01 55.85 20.01
CA LEU A 97 6.65 56.39 19.88
C LEU A 97 5.71 55.28 19.39
N GLY A 98 4.45 55.31 19.82
CA GLY A 98 3.43 54.41 19.30
C GLY A 98 3.00 54.79 17.88
N GLY A 99 2.38 53.86 17.15
CA GLY A 99 1.92 54.07 15.76
C GLY A 99 1.07 55.32 15.57
N ASP A 100 0.08 55.54 16.44
CA ASP A 100 -0.79 56.71 16.38
C ASP A 100 -0.02 58.04 16.52
N ALA A 101 1.01 58.06 17.37
CA ALA A 101 1.84 59.24 17.57
C ALA A 101 2.71 59.53 16.35
N TRP A 102 3.25 58.48 15.70
CA TRP A 102 3.93 58.61 14.42
C TRP A 102 2.98 59.09 13.32
N ALA A 103 1.79 58.50 13.21
CA ALA A 103 0.79 58.87 12.21
C ALA A 103 0.42 60.35 12.32
N ALA A 104 0.17 60.83 13.54
CA ALA A 104 -0.15 62.24 13.78
C ALA A 104 1.02 63.18 13.42
N MET A 105 2.26 62.82 13.80
CA MET A 105 3.43 63.65 13.53
C MET A 105 3.76 63.70 12.04
N ILE A 106 3.75 62.56 11.36
CA ILE A 106 4.03 62.47 9.93
C ILE A 106 2.96 63.23 9.14
N ALA A 107 1.67 63.05 9.47
CA ALA A 107 0.58 63.79 8.83
C ALA A 107 0.75 65.30 8.96
N ARG A 108 1.16 65.81 10.13
CA ARG A 108 1.41 67.23 10.36
C ARG A 108 2.59 67.77 9.55
N VAL A 109 3.64 66.99 9.37
CA VAL A 109 4.76 67.35 8.47
C VAL A 109 4.27 67.37 7.02
N HIS A 110 3.49 66.39 6.60
CA HIS A 110 2.94 66.28 5.25
C HIS A 110 1.95 67.40 4.89
N GLU A 111 1.28 68.03 5.85
CA GLU A 111 0.44 69.23 5.61
C GLU A 111 1.24 70.38 4.97
N HIS A 112 2.52 70.51 5.31
CA HIS A 112 3.40 71.58 4.82
C HIS A 112 4.40 71.10 3.78
N HIS A 113 4.81 69.82 3.87
CA HIS A 113 5.80 69.18 3.02
C HIS A 113 5.31 67.79 2.61
N PRO A 114 4.36 67.69 1.65
CA PRO A 114 3.71 66.44 1.29
C PRO A 114 4.67 65.38 0.70
N ASP A 115 5.82 65.80 0.18
CA ASP A 115 6.83 64.93 -0.41
C ASP A 115 7.91 64.46 0.60
N ALA A 116 7.79 64.83 1.89
CA ALA A 116 8.78 64.48 2.91
C ALA A 116 8.75 62.98 3.24
N MET A 117 9.91 62.32 3.19
CA MET A 117 10.02 60.88 3.42
C MET A 117 10.38 60.53 4.87
N PHE A 118 9.78 59.46 5.40
CA PHE A 118 10.10 58.88 6.71
C PHE A 118 10.42 57.39 6.56
N LEU A 119 11.64 57.01 6.93
CA LEU A 119 12.13 55.64 6.84
C LEU A 119 12.42 55.09 8.23
N ALA A 120 11.73 54.04 8.66
CA ALA A 120 11.90 53.48 10.00
C ALA A 120 13.02 52.42 10.03
N TRP A 121 14.07 52.66 10.83
CA TRP A 121 15.11 51.68 11.11
C TRP A 121 14.55 50.57 12.03
N THR A 122 14.15 49.47 11.41
CA THR A 122 13.53 48.32 12.07
C THR A 122 14.47 47.17 12.50
N PRO A 123 15.75 47.07 12.08
CA PRO A 123 16.64 46.05 12.61
C PRO A 123 16.77 46.10 14.13
N GLY A 124 16.65 44.94 14.77
CA GLY A 124 16.71 44.81 16.24
C GLY A 124 15.39 45.03 16.98
N LEU A 125 14.30 45.39 16.28
CA LEU A 125 12.98 45.49 16.90
C LEU A 125 12.36 44.10 17.18
N THR A 126 11.66 43.99 18.31
CA THR A 126 10.89 42.79 18.64
C THR A 126 9.60 42.69 17.84
N ARG A 127 9.04 41.47 17.73
CA ARG A 127 7.73 41.24 17.09
C ARG A 127 6.60 42.08 17.69
N HIS A 128 6.67 42.39 18.98
CA HIS A 128 5.67 43.22 19.63
C HIS A 128 5.77 44.68 19.18
N GLN A 129 6.98 45.24 19.15
CA GLN A 129 7.23 46.61 18.72
C GLN A 129 6.87 46.84 17.24
N LEU A 130 7.05 45.84 16.38
CA LEU A 130 6.67 45.95 14.96
C LEU A 130 5.15 45.97 14.74
N ARG A 131 4.34 45.39 15.64
CA ARG A 131 2.88 45.32 15.48
C ARG A 131 2.19 46.67 15.64
N ASP A 132 2.85 47.62 16.28
CA ASP A 132 2.30 48.94 16.58
C ASP A 132 2.69 49.98 15.52
N LEU A 133 3.43 49.59 14.47
CA LEU A 133 3.88 50.47 13.38
C LEU A 133 3.04 50.43 12.08
N PRO A 134 2.18 49.43 11.79
CA PRO A 134 1.26 49.54 10.66
C PRO A 134 0.41 50.82 10.77
N GLU A 135 0.11 51.45 9.64
CA GLU A 135 -0.64 52.73 9.55
C GLU A 135 0.07 53.96 10.15
N SER A 136 1.30 53.83 10.63
CA SER A 136 2.04 54.96 11.22
C SER A 136 2.50 56.02 10.22
N GLY A 137 2.36 55.78 8.92
CA GLY A 137 2.75 56.71 7.85
C GLY A 137 4.22 56.62 7.39
N PHE A 138 4.98 55.60 7.80
CA PHE A 138 6.35 55.39 7.29
C PHE A 138 6.35 54.97 5.81
N ASP A 139 7.24 55.58 5.01
CA ASP A 139 7.39 55.29 3.58
C ASP A 139 8.20 54.01 3.32
N TYR A 140 9.17 53.71 4.19
CA TYR A 140 10.03 52.52 4.09
C TYR A 140 10.46 52.01 5.48
N VAL A 141 10.80 50.72 5.54
CA VAL A 141 11.39 50.04 6.71
C VAL A 141 12.66 49.29 6.31
N PHE A 142 13.51 48.88 7.26
CA PHE A 142 14.79 48.22 6.96
C PHE A 142 14.84 46.74 7.41
N SER A 143 15.24 45.84 6.53
CA SER A 143 15.46 44.43 6.90
C SER A 143 16.74 44.22 7.72
N SER A 144 16.80 43.12 8.46
CA SER A 144 17.99 42.69 9.20
C SER A 144 18.97 41.88 8.32
N LEU A 145 18.99 42.12 7.01
CA LEU A 145 19.84 41.41 6.05
C LEU A 145 21.32 41.30 6.50
N PRO A 146 22.01 42.36 7.02
CA PRO A 146 23.42 42.26 7.43
C PRO A 146 23.74 41.17 8.47
N TRP A 147 22.74 40.72 9.23
CA TRP A 147 22.89 39.66 10.24
C TRP A 147 22.43 38.28 9.75
N TRP A 148 22.03 38.18 8.49
CA TRP A 148 21.60 36.93 7.88
C TRP A 148 22.77 36.08 7.43
N ASP A 149 22.68 34.78 7.71
CA ASP A 149 23.67 33.75 7.41
C ASP A 149 23.54 33.18 5.99
N PHE A 150 22.75 33.84 5.12
CA PHE A 150 22.38 33.37 3.78
C PHE A 150 21.66 32.03 3.73
N ARG A 151 21.15 31.52 4.85
CA ARG A 151 20.66 30.13 4.95
C ARG A 151 19.38 29.99 5.74
N SER A 152 19.23 30.74 6.81
CA SER A 152 18.12 30.63 7.74
C SER A 152 16.82 31.22 7.16
N ASP A 153 15.68 30.60 7.41
CA ASP A 153 14.41 31.04 6.80
C ASP A 153 13.88 32.38 7.36
N TRP A 154 14.40 32.82 8.52
CA TRP A 154 13.86 33.95 9.27
C TRP A 154 13.87 35.28 8.50
N LEU A 155 14.79 35.48 7.56
CA LEU A 155 14.89 36.74 6.81
C LEU A 155 13.74 36.90 5.81
N VAL A 156 13.34 35.81 5.16
CA VAL A 156 12.18 35.81 4.24
C VAL A 156 10.91 36.09 5.04
N GLU A 157 10.77 35.49 6.23
CA GLU A 157 9.65 35.76 7.12
C GLU A 157 9.67 37.19 7.69
N GLU A 158 10.84 37.71 8.04
CA GLU A 158 10.99 39.08 8.53
C GLU A 158 10.56 40.07 7.46
N ARG A 159 11.03 39.90 6.22
CA ARG A 159 10.58 40.72 5.10
C ARG A 159 9.05 40.71 4.98
N ALA A 160 8.42 39.53 5.06
CA ALA A 160 6.96 39.43 4.98
C ALA A 160 6.25 40.22 6.09
N ARG A 161 6.78 40.21 7.32
CA ARG A 161 6.26 41.00 8.44
C ARG A 161 6.50 42.51 8.25
N LEU A 162 7.70 42.90 7.85
CA LEU A 162 8.07 44.30 7.61
C LEU A 162 7.22 44.94 6.50
N ARG A 163 6.86 44.14 5.49
CA ARG A 163 5.94 44.54 4.40
C ARG A 163 4.53 44.92 4.87
N GLU A 164 4.11 44.49 6.06
CA GLU A 164 2.83 44.92 6.65
C GLU A 164 2.91 46.39 7.15
N VAL A 165 4.12 46.89 7.40
CA VAL A 165 4.37 48.28 7.82
C VAL A 165 4.61 49.16 6.59
N ALA A 166 5.64 48.85 5.79
CA ALA A 166 6.03 49.63 4.61
C ALA A 166 6.90 48.80 3.64
N PRO A 167 7.16 49.26 2.40
CA PRO A 167 8.20 48.69 1.54
C PRO A 167 9.56 48.54 2.26
N VAL A 168 10.26 47.44 1.98
CA VAL A 168 11.43 47.02 2.74
C VAL A 168 12.72 47.37 2.01
N ILE A 169 13.60 48.11 2.67
CA ILE A 169 14.96 48.40 2.24
C ILE A 169 15.91 47.36 2.82
N ALA A 170 16.74 46.77 1.97
CA ALA A 170 17.79 45.85 2.37
C ALA A 170 19.13 46.60 2.55
N PRO A 171 19.61 46.84 3.78
CA PRO A 171 20.89 47.50 3.98
C PRO A 171 22.06 46.53 3.80
N VAL A 172 23.17 47.05 3.29
CA VAL A 172 24.45 46.34 3.14
C VAL A 172 25.57 47.24 3.63
N TYR A 173 26.38 46.73 4.57
CA TYR A 173 27.48 47.43 5.20
C TYR A 173 28.82 46.76 4.89
N MET A 174 29.90 47.53 5.06
CA MET A 174 31.25 47.00 4.94
C MET A 174 31.57 46.03 6.09
N PRO A 175 32.22 44.88 5.81
CA PRO A 175 32.82 44.05 6.87
C PRO A 175 33.93 44.82 7.60
N ASP A 176 34.09 44.63 8.90
CA ASP A 176 35.19 45.24 9.67
C ASP A 176 36.54 44.60 9.29
N GLY A 177 37.43 45.31 8.59
CA GLY A 177 38.79 44.82 8.26
C GLY A 177 39.39 45.38 6.94
N GLN A 178 40.62 44.94 6.59
CA GLN A 178 41.26 45.25 5.29
C GLN A 178 40.79 44.28 4.20
N ALA A 179 40.38 44.81 3.05
CA ALA A 179 39.78 44.07 1.93
C ALA A 179 40.77 43.15 1.16
N GLN A 180 40.31 41.94 0.82
CA GLN A 180 40.99 40.92 0.00
C GLN A 180 40.15 40.53 -1.24
N GLN A 181 40.73 39.78 -2.18
CA GLN A 181 40.02 39.39 -3.42
C GLN A 181 38.84 38.44 -3.17
N GLU A 182 38.89 37.62 -2.11
CA GLU A 182 37.76 36.80 -1.64
C GLU A 182 36.59 37.66 -1.14
N ASP A 183 36.85 38.90 -0.74
CA ASP A 183 35.82 39.84 -0.29
C ASP A 183 35.03 40.43 -1.47
N GLN A 184 35.56 40.40 -2.71
CA GLN A 184 34.83 40.85 -3.90
C GLN A 184 33.63 39.94 -4.21
N GLN A 185 33.82 38.62 -4.22
CA GLN A 185 32.74 37.66 -4.50
C GLN A 185 31.67 37.71 -3.40
N ARG A 186 32.09 37.84 -2.13
CA ARG A 186 31.20 38.02 -0.98
C ARG A 186 30.41 39.33 -1.06
N ALA A 187 31.07 40.44 -1.43
CA ALA A 187 30.39 41.73 -1.63
C ALA A 187 29.34 41.65 -2.73
N ARG A 188 29.63 40.97 -3.85
CA ARG A 188 28.65 40.74 -4.93
C ARG A 188 27.46 39.90 -4.47
N ARG A 189 27.69 38.83 -3.69
CA ARG A 189 26.61 38.01 -3.08
C ARG A 189 25.70 38.85 -2.21
N TRP A 190 26.26 39.72 -1.36
CA TRP A 190 25.50 40.65 -0.53
C TRP A 190 24.67 41.62 -1.36
N LEU A 191 25.26 42.24 -2.39
CA LEU A 191 24.55 43.19 -3.27
C LEU A 191 23.38 42.55 -4.01
N TRP A 192 23.60 41.38 -4.63
CA TRP A 192 22.53 40.67 -5.34
C TRP A 192 21.44 40.16 -4.41
N THR A 193 21.81 39.71 -3.20
CA THR A 193 20.84 39.32 -2.17
C THR A 193 20.01 40.52 -1.71
N ALA A 194 20.63 41.67 -1.48
CA ALA A 194 19.95 42.90 -1.08
C ALA A 194 19.00 43.40 -2.16
N ALA A 195 19.45 43.46 -3.41
CA ALA A 195 18.59 43.84 -4.52
C ALA A 195 17.43 42.85 -4.71
N PHE A 196 17.69 41.55 -4.60
CA PHE A 196 16.66 40.52 -4.79
C PHE A 196 15.61 40.48 -3.67
N LEU A 197 16.01 40.74 -2.42
CA LEU A 197 15.11 40.75 -1.27
C LEU A 197 14.45 42.11 -1.02
N GLY A 198 15.08 43.22 -1.40
CA GLY A 198 14.55 44.56 -1.15
C GLY A 198 13.47 45.00 -2.14
N ASP A 199 12.61 45.91 -1.69
CA ASP A 199 11.88 46.90 -2.53
C ASP A 199 12.76 48.16 -2.74
N GLY A 200 13.83 48.26 -1.96
CA GLY A 200 14.97 49.15 -2.11
C GLY A 200 16.19 48.56 -1.43
N PHE A 201 17.35 49.20 -1.58
CA PHE A 201 18.55 48.80 -0.85
C PHE A 201 19.40 50.02 -0.50
N LEU A 202 20.16 49.86 0.59
CA LEU A 202 21.09 50.86 1.10
C LEU A 202 22.49 50.28 1.04
N VAL A 203 23.41 51.01 0.43
CA VAL A 203 24.83 50.63 0.36
C VAL A 203 25.66 51.66 1.10
N GLN A 204 26.50 51.20 2.01
CA GLN A 204 27.51 52.04 2.65
C GLN A 204 28.69 52.31 1.72
N GLU A 205 29.17 53.54 1.72
CA GLU A 205 30.38 54.01 1.05
C GLU A 205 31.58 53.06 1.29
N GLY A 206 32.29 52.75 0.20
CA GLY A 206 33.44 51.83 0.15
C GLY A 206 33.09 50.42 -0.36
N LEU A 207 31.81 50.04 -0.42
CA LEU A 207 31.40 48.71 -0.88
C LEU A 207 31.43 48.57 -2.41
N GLU A 208 31.19 49.67 -3.12
CA GLU A 208 31.31 49.80 -4.58
C GLU A 208 32.74 49.53 -5.07
N ASP A 209 33.75 49.96 -4.32
CA ASP A 209 35.16 49.71 -4.64
C ASP A 209 35.50 48.22 -4.48
N LEU A 210 34.89 47.56 -3.50
CA LEU A 210 35.09 46.14 -3.21
C LEU A 210 34.38 45.23 -4.23
N ALA A 211 33.11 45.52 -4.53
CA ALA A 211 32.31 44.72 -5.46
C ALA A 211 32.66 44.99 -6.94
N GLY A 212 33.12 46.21 -7.23
CA GLY A 212 33.39 46.75 -8.56
C GLY A 212 32.23 47.61 -9.08
N GLY A 213 32.55 48.81 -9.60
CA GLY A 213 31.57 49.78 -10.07
C GLY A 213 30.63 49.27 -11.18
N GLU A 214 31.11 48.40 -12.08
CA GLU A 214 30.27 47.80 -13.13
C GLU A 214 29.16 46.91 -12.56
N VAL A 215 29.48 46.10 -11.54
CA VAL A 215 28.49 45.23 -10.87
C VAL A 215 27.51 46.08 -10.08
N MET A 216 27.97 47.15 -9.44
CA MET A 216 27.08 48.10 -8.76
C MET A 216 26.07 48.71 -9.74
N GLN A 217 26.52 49.15 -10.92
CA GLN A 217 25.64 49.64 -11.98
C GLN A 217 24.69 48.56 -12.50
N GLU A 218 25.14 47.31 -12.61
CA GLU A 218 24.28 46.18 -13.02
C GLU A 218 23.17 45.91 -12.00
N VAL A 219 23.51 45.83 -10.72
CA VAL A 219 22.56 45.65 -9.62
C VAL A 219 21.57 46.81 -9.58
N ASN A 220 22.04 48.06 -9.70
CA ASN A 220 21.19 49.24 -9.78
C ASN A 220 20.25 49.23 -10.99
N ARG A 221 20.70 48.75 -12.16
CA ARG A 221 19.87 48.55 -13.36
C ARG A 221 18.89 47.38 -13.25
N TRP A 222 19.22 46.36 -12.46
CA TRP A 222 18.31 45.24 -12.21
C TRP A 222 17.21 45.64 -11.23
N ALA A 223 17.58 46.32 -10.14
CA ALA A 223 16.66 46.83 -9.14
C ALA A 223 15.72 47.93 -9.69
N SER A 224 16.13 48.68 -10.71
CA SER A 224 15.29 49.68 -11.38
C SER A 224 14.24 49.09 -12.32
N ARG A 225 14.11 47.76 -12.40
CA ARG A 225 13.15 47.08 -13.30
C ARG A 225 11.75 46.92 -12.70
N ASP A 226 11.59 47.28 -11.44
CA ASP A 226 10.38 46.99 -10.66
C ASP A 226 9.42 48.18 -10.68
N ASP A 227 8.40 48.11 -11.54
CA ASP A 227 7.24 49.00 -11.47
C ASP A 227 6.27 48.42 -10.42
N ALA A 228 6.31 48.99 -9.21
CA ALA A 228 5.45 48.74 -8.04
C ALA A 228 5.80 47.51 -7.17
N GLY A 229 6.24 47.78 -5.93
CA GLY A 229 6.64 46.84 -4.87
C GLY A 229 5.59 45.79 -4.49
N THR A 230 5.42 44.81 -5.38
CA THR A 230 4.45 43.70 -5.30
C THR A 230 5.14 42.33 -5.34
N ALA A 231 6.48 42.31 -5.42
CA ALA A 231 7.29 41.11 -5.51
C ALA A 231 7.09 40.18 -4.31
N ARG A 232 6.65 38.95 -4.60
CA ARG A 232 6.55 37.87 -3.63
C ARG A 232 7.85 37.07 -3.63
N ILE A 233 8.51 37.03 -2.48
CA ILE A 233 9.72 36.22 -2.28
C ILE A 233 9.36 34.92 -1.59
N ARG A 234 9.95 33.81 -2.04
CA ARG A 234 9.77 32.49 -1.42
C ARG A 234 11.10 31.75 -1.33
N GLY A 235 11.42 31.20 -0.16
CA GLY A 235 12.51 30.23 -0.02
C GLY A 235 12.15 28.91 -0.70
N LEU A 236 13.04 28.41 -1.56
CA LEU A 236 12.92 27.12 -2.25
C LEU A 236 13.75 26.02 -1.58
N THR A 237 14.61 26.37 -0.63
CA THR A 237 15.48 25.43 0.08
C THR A 237 15.44 25.74 1.57
N GLY A 238 15.45 24.71 2.41
CA GLY A 238 15.59 24.88 3.85
C GLY A 238 17.05 25.03 4.30
N PRO A 239 17.29 25.30 5.58
CA PRO A 239 18.60 25.67 6.12
C PRO A 239 19.66 24.56 6.05
N LEU A 240 19.28 23.31 5.86
CA LEU A 240 20.24 22.19 5.70
C LEU A 240 20.71 21.99 4.25
N SER A 241 20.14 22.74 3.30
CA SER A 241 20.56 22.68 1.90
C SER A 241 21.98 23.26 1.73
N PRO A 242 22.85 22.62 0.92
CA PRO A 242 24.16 23.18 0.59
C PRO A 242 24.05 24.55 -0.11
N THR A 243 23.03 24.71 -0.96
CA THR A 243 22.71 25.95 -1.71
C THR A 243 21.41 26.54 -1.20
N THR A 244 21.38 27.85 -0.97
CA THR A 244 20.16 28.60 -0.68
C THR A 244 19.53 29.09 -1.97
N ALA A 245 18.25 28.82 -2.17
CA ALA A 245 17.52 29.24 -3.35
C ALA A 245 16.29 30.06 -2.96
N LEU A 246 16.13 31.23 -3.57
CA LEU A 246 15.02 32.16 -3.35
C LEU A 246 14.33 32.44 -4.68
N ALA A 247 13.01 32.31 -4.75
CA ALA A 247 12.22 32.76 -5.91
C ALA A 247 11.66 34.15 -5.66
N ARG A 248 11.73 35.02 -6.67
CA ARG A 248 11.06 36.32 -6.74
C ARG A 248 10.03 36.27 -7.85
N LEU A 249 8.77 36.46 -7.49
CA LEU A 249 7.62 36.42 -8.39
C LEU A 249 7.06 37.83 -8.55
N ASP A 250 7.55 38.52 -9.57
CA ASP A 250 7.10 39.82 -10.04
C ASP A 250 6.91 39.77 -11.58
N ALA A 251 6.94 40.91 -12.27
CA ALA A 251 6.82 40.97 -13.73
C ALA A 251 7.94 40.21 -14.48
N LYS A 252 9.07 39.93 -13.84
CA LYS A 252 10.22 39.21 -14.39
C LYS A 252 10.66 38.12 -13.40
N PRO A 253 9.83 37.06 -13.26
CA PRO A 253 10.02 36.07 -12.23
C PRO A 253 11.40 35.41 -12.38
N SER A 254 12.07 35.19 -11.25
CA SER A 254 13.45 34.71 -11.24
C SER A 254 13.75 33.94 -9.95
N VAL A 255 14.86 33.20 -9.98
CA VAL A 255 15.42 32.51 -8.82
C VAL A 255 16.83 33.01 -8.59
N LEU A 256 17.12 33.40 -7.35
CA LEU A 256 18.47 33.64 -6.88
C LEU A 256 18.96 32.40 -6.13
N LEU A 257 20.06 31.83 -6.62
CA LEU A 257 20.83 30.81 -5.94
C LEU A 257 22.01 31.48 -5.22
N ILE A 258 22.29 31.04 -4.00
CA ILE A 258 23.30 31.60 -3.12
C ILE A 258 24.08 30.45 -2.48
N ASN A 259 25.40 30.49 -2.55
CA ASN A 259 26.25 29.68 -1.70
C ASN A 259 26.42 30.39 -0.34
N PRO A 260 25.88 29.86 0.76
CA PRO A 260 26.02 30.48 2.08
C PRO A 260 27.42 30.29 2.69
N ARG A 261 28.27 29.44 2.09
CA ARG A 261 29.63 29.16 2.57
C ARG A 261 30.66 30.03 1.88
N ASP A 262 31.70 30.36 2.63
CA ASP A 262 32.78 31.25 2.22
C ASP A 262 34.08 30.52 1.91
N ASP A 263 34.11 29.21 2.13
CA ASP A 263 35.29 28.35 2.11
C ASP A 263 35.22 27.18 1.11
N VAL A 264 34.03 26.82 0.61
CA VAL A 264 33.86 25.65 -0.27
C VAL A 264 32.79 25.87 -1.34
N GLU A 265 32.98 25.22 -2.49
CA GLU A 265 31.95 25.08 -3.52
C GLU A 265 30.80 24.18 -3.05
N VAL A 266 29.57 24.54 -3.38
CA VAL A 266 28.36 23.78 -3.01
C VAL A 266 27.60 23.31 -4.24
N PRO A 267 27.04 22.10 -4.26
CA PRO A 267 26.34 21.57 -5.42
C PRO A 267 25.00 22.28 -5.69
N ILE A 268 24.61 22.36 -6.97
CA ILE A 268 23.29 22.83 -7.41
C ILE A 268 22.45 21.63 -7.87
N ASP A 269 21.32 21.38 -7.21
CA ASP A 269 20.32 20.41 -7.66
C ASP A 269 19.19 21.11 -8.42
N VAL A 270 19.34 21.18 -9.75
CA VAL A 270 18.39 21.85 -10.65
C VAL A 270 17.02 21.16 -10.68
N LEU A 271 16.98 19.84 -10.50
CA LEU A 271 15.71 19.08 -10.49
C LEU A 271 14.93 19.36 -9.22
N GLN A 272 15.59 19.34 -8.06
CA GLN A 272 14.96 19.70 -6.79
C GLN A 272 14.51 21.16 -6.78
N LEU A 273 15.33 22.06 -7.35
CA LEU A 273 14.99 23.46 -7.50
C LEU A 273 13.72 23.65 -8.33
N SER A 274 13.68 23.04 -9.52
CA SER A 274 12.56 23.12 -10.45
C SER A 274 11.26 22.58 -9.83
N ALA A 275 11.36 21.48 -9.07
CA ALA A 275 10.21 20.88 -8.39
C ALA A 275 9.61 21.74 -7.26
N ARG A 276 10.35 22.76 -6.78
CA ARG A 276 9.92 23.63 -5.67
C ARG A 276 9.47 25.01 -6.11
N LEU A 277 9.56 25.33 -7.41
CA LEU A 277 9.10 26.60 -7.95
C LEU A 277 7.62 26.81 -7.62
N PRO A 278 7.23 28.01 -7.16
CA PRO A 278 5.85 28.34 -6.85
C PRO A 278 5.01 28.51 -8.12
N GLY A 279 3.71 28.20 -8.06
CA GLY A 279 2.78 28.45 -9.16
C GLY A 279 3.04 27.58 -10.39
N SER A 280 2.72 28.11 -11.57
CA SER A 280 2.95 27.46 -12.87
C SER A 280 4.23 27.96 -13.52
N TYR A 281 5.31 28.18 -12.76
CA TYR A 281 6.59 28.63 -13.32
C TYR A 281 7.56 27.45 -13.52
N ALA A 282 8.35 27.55 -14.57
CA ALA A 282 9.50 26.68 -14.85
C ALA A 282 10.77 27.53 -15.00
N LEU A 283 11.95 26.92 -14.83
CA LEU A 283 13.19 27.56 -15.28
C LEU A 283 13.09 27.76 -16.79
N ALA A 284 13.42 28.96 -17.27
CA ALA A 284 13.44 29.21 -18.71
C ALA A 284 14.37 28.20 -19.40
N GLU A 285 13.94 27.62 -20.52
CA GLU A 285 14.61 26.48 -21.16
C GLU A 285 16.12 26.71 -21.42
N VAL A 286 16.49 27.93 -21.84
CA VAL A 286 17.88 28.35 -22.07
C VAL A 286 18.69 28.48 -20.76
N ALA A 287 18.04 28.86 -19.66
CA ALA A 287 18.66 28.99 -18.34
C ALA A 287 18.87 27.62 -17.68
N ALA A 288 17.93 26.67 -17.85
CA ALA A 288 18.05 25.33 -17.29
C ALA A 288 19.26 24.54 -17.83
N GLY A 289 19.59 24.71 -19.12
CA GLY A 289 20.72 24.04 -19.77
C GLY A 289 22.10 24.65 -19.48
N SER A 290 22.16 25.81 -18.82
CA SER A 290 23.40 26.56 -18.56
C SER A 290 23.80 26.62 -17.07
N VAL A 291 23.05 25.93 -16.19
CA VAL A 291 23.35 25.89 -14.76
C VAL A 291 24.57 24.97 -14.50
N PRO A 292 25.63 25.45 -13.82
CA PRO A 292 26.80 24.65 -13.47
C PRO A 292 26.45 23.60 -12.41
N GLY A 293 27.31 22.59 -12.23
CA GLY A 293 27.12 21.56 -11.21
C GLY A 293 27.27 22.07 -9.76
N GLY A 294 27.89 23.23 -9.57
CA GLY A 294 28.12 23.84 -8.25
C GLY A 294 28.28 25.37 -8.29
N LEU A 295 28.14 26.00 -7.13
CA LEU A 295 28.40 27.42 -6.88
C LEU A 295 29.68 27.57 -6.04
N ALA A 296 30.64 28.32 -6.56
CA ALA A 296 31.91 28.64 -5.87
C ALA A 296 31.69 29.25 -4.46
N PRO A 297 32.69 29.25 -3.56
CA PRO A 297 32.60 29.94 -2.27
C PRO A 297 32.17 31.40 -2.42
N GLY A 298 31.18 31.87 -1.66
CA GLY A 298 30.59 33.19 -1.86
C GLY A 298 29.79 33.35 -3.16
N GLY A 299 29.57 32.27 -3.90
CA GLY A 299 28.91 32.23 -5.20
C GLY A 299 27.43 32.63 -5.13
N TRP A 300 26.93 33.19 -6.24
CA TRP A 300 25.51 33.45 -6.46
C TRP A 300 25.19 33.26 -7.94
N MET A 301 23.93 33.02 -8.27
CA MET A 301 23.44 32.91 -9.64
C MET A 301 21.98 33.32 -9.74
N LEU A 302 21.65 34.17 -10.71
CA LEU A 302 20.28 34.58 -10.99
C LEU A 302 19.75 33.87 -12.24
N LEU A 303 18.66 33.14 -12.11
CA LEU A 303 18.03 32.36 -13.19
C LEU A 303 16.63 32.90 -13.50
N PRO A 304 16.29 33.23 -14.74
CA PRO A 304 14.93 33.64 -15.11
C PRO A 304 13.95 32.47 -15.08
N LEU A 305 12.72 32.77 -14.69
CA LEU A 305 11.57 31.86 -14.76
C LEU A 305 10.66 32.24 -15.92
N GLU A 306 9.95 31.26 -16.46
CA GLU A 306 8.89 31.43 -17.45
C GLU A 306 7.63 30.68 -17.03
N GLU A 307 6.46 31.11 -17.50
CA GLU A 307 5.20 30.42 -17.23
C GLU A 307 5.16 29.11 -18.05
N ALA A 308 4.89 28.00 -17.36
CA ALA A 308 4.79 26.69 -17.93
C ALA A 308 3.64 26.64 -18.93
N LYS A 309 3.95 26.27 -20.18
CA LYS A 309 2.95 26.12 -21.24
C LYS A 309 2.01 24.96 -20.89
N PRO A 310 0.69 25.17 -20.84
CA PRO A 310 -0.24 24.11 -20.48
C PRO A 310 -0.29 23.04 -21.57
N VAL A 311 -0.44 21.77 -21.17
CA VAL A 311 -0.76 20.69 -22.09
C VAL A 311 -2.24 20.79 -22.46
N LEU A 312 -2.53 21.23 -23.68
CA LEU A 312 -3.89 21.31 -24.21
C LEU A 312 -4.28 19.98 -24.85
N MET A 313 -5.36 19.37 -24.37
CA MET A 313 -5.87 18.11 -24.92
C MET A 313 -6.57 18.36 -26.27
N PRO A 314 -6.23 17.64 -27.36
CA PRO A 314 -6.86 17.82 -28.67
C PRO A 314 -8.38 17.59 -28.62
N THR A 315 -9.16 18.53 -29.17
CA THR A 315 -10.60 18.37 -29.38
C THR A 315 -10.84 17.47 -30.60
N GLY A 316 -11.11 16.18 -30.38
CA GLY A 316 -11.58 15.26 -31.44
C GLY A 316 -10.89 13.90 -31.54
N VAL A 317 -9.77 13.69 -30.86
CA VAL A 317 -9.15 12.37 -30.75
C VAL A 317 -9.94 11.56 -29.69
N LYS A 318 -10.08 10.24 -29.87
CA LYS A 318 -10.41 9.29 -28.78
C LYS A 318 -9.27 9.28 -27.75
N ALA A 319 -8.97 10.44 -27.18
CA ALA A 319 -8.04 10.58 -26.09
C ALA A 319 -8.66 9.89 -24.88
N TRP A 320 -7.80 9.19 -24.13
CA TRP A 320 -8.04 8.68 -22.79
C TRP A 320 -9.15 9.47 -22.07
N ARG A 321 -10.31 8.84 -21.89
CA ARG A 321 -11.48 9.28 -21.09
C ARG A 321 -12.44 10.34 -21.63
N ARG A 322 -12.31 10.90 -22.84
CA ARG A 322 -13.33 11.86 -23.34
C ARG A 322 -14.56 11.14 -23.91
N LYS A 323 -15.57 10.92 -23.07
CA LYS A 323 -16.90 10.42 -23.49
C LYS A 323 -17.69 11.51 -24.21
N GLY A 324 -18.49 11.14 -25.21
CA GLY A 324 -19.49 12.05 -25.78
C GLY A 324 -20.56 12.41 -24.75
N VAL A 325 -21.29 13.54 -24.90
CA VAL A 325 -22.29 13.97 -23.90
C VAL A 325 -23.34 12.89 -23.63
N THR A 326 -23.85 12.23 -24.67
CA THR A 326 -24.81 11.13 -24.54
C THR A 326 -24.22 9.93 -23.78
N GLU A 327 -22.97 9.60 -24.05
CA GLU A 327 -22.26 8.49 -23.37
C GLU A 327 -21.94 8.84 -21.91
N ALA A 328 -21.63 10.11 -21.63
CA ALA A 328 -21.46 10.62 -20.27
C ALA A 328 -22.79 10.57 -19.48
N MET A 329 -23.91 10.96 -20.10
CA MET A 329 -25.24 10.86 -19.48
C MET A 329 -25.68 9.41 -19.23
N ALA A 330 -25.26 8.48 -20.09
CA ALA A 330 -25.55 7.05 -19.94
C ALA A 330 -24.52 6.32 -19.04
N SER A 331 -23.51 7.02 -18.52
CA SER A 331 -22.50 6.39 -17.67
C SER A 331 -23.11 5.96 -16.33
N PRO A 332 -22.62 4.86 -15.73
CA PRO A 332 -23.05 4.43 -14.41
C PRO A 332 -22.92 5.58 -13.40
N ARG A 333 -24.00 5.82 -12.65
CA ARG A 333 -24.06 6.93 -11.68
C ARG A 333 -23.62 6.51 -10.27
N ILE A 334 -23.77 5.22 -9.97
CA ILE A 334 -23.33 4.63 -8.71
C ILE A 334 -21.92 4.07 -8.91
N ALA A 335 -20.99 4.54 -8.08
CA ALA A 335 -19.65 3.99 -7.95
C ALA A 335 -19.68 2.76 -7.06
N ILE A 336 -19.06 1.67 -7.53
CA ILE A 336 -18.82 0.45 -6.76
C ILE A 336 -17.32 0.19 -6.82
N GLU A 337 -16.63 0.38 -5.71
CA GLU A 337 -15.17 0.42 -5.62
C GLU A 337 -14.65 -0.45 -4.48
N ARG A 338 -13.32 -0.66 -4.42
CA ARG A 338 -12.61 -1.37 -3.34
C ARG A 338 -13.27 -2.68 -2.89
N ILE A 339 -13.65 -3.50 -3.86
CA ILE A 339 -14.33 -4.77 -3.63
C ILE A 339 -13.34 -5.75 -2.99
N THR A 340 -13.76 -6.43 -1.93
CA THR A 340 -12.98 -7.47 -1.26
C THR A 340 -13.87 -8.65 -0.86
N PRO A 341 -13.37 -9.90 -0.91
CA PRO A 341 -12.05 -10.30 -1.40
C PRO A 341 -11.97 -10.20 -2.94
N LEU A 342 -10.78 -9.94 -3.46
CA LEU A 342 -10.43 -10.03 -4.88
C LEU A 342 -8.99 -10.49 -5.02
N VAL A 343 -8.70 -11.27 -6.06
CA VAL A 343 -7.33 -11.67 -6.41
C VAL A 343 -6.97 -11.03 -7.75
N ASP A 344 -5.97 -10.14 -7.72
CA ASP A 344 -5.54 -9.31 -8.85
C ASP A 344 -6.74 -8.66 -9.58
N ASP A 345 -7.51 -7.85 -8.85
CA ASP A 345 -8.71 -7.14 -9.36
C ASP A 345 -9.79 -8.06 -9.97
N GLY A 346 -9.86 -9.31 -9.51
CA GLY A 346 -10.84 -10.29 -9.97
C GLY A 346 -10.41 -11.12 -11.17
N MET A 347 -9.13 -11.03 -11.58
CA MET A 347 -8.58 -11.89 -12.63
C MET A 347 -8.49 -13.36 -12.22
N PHE A 348 -8.32 -13.65 -10.92
CA PHE A 348 -8.22 -15.01 -10.40
C PHE A 348 -9.26 -15.29 -9.33
N ALA A 349 -9.57 -16.57 -9.17
CA ALA A 349 -10.54 -17.02 -8.19
C ALA A 349 -10.03 -16.83 -6.77
N VAL A 350 -10.86 -16.24 -5.92
CA VAL A 350 -10.74 -16.43 -4.46
C VAL A 350 -11.04 -17.90 -4.17
N LYS A 351 -10.34 -18.50 -3.22
CA LYS A 351 -10.51 -19.90 -2.81
C LYS A 351 -11.17 -19.99 -1.45
N ARG A 352 -12.15 -20.87 -1.34
CA ARG A 352 -12.86 -21.19 -0.11
C ARG A 352 -13.14 -22.68 -0.04
N THR A 353 -13.49 -23.16 1.14
CA THR A 353 -13.98 -24.52 1.34
C THR A 353 -15.50 -24.56 1.39
N VAL A 354 -16.09 -25.72 1.12
CA VAL A 354 -17.55 -25.89 1.18
C VAL A 354 -18.09 -25.51 2.57
N GLY A 355 -19.13 -24.67 2.59
CA GLY A 355 -19.75 -24.14 3.82
C GLY A 355 -19.05 -22.92 4.43
N GLU A 356 -17.81 -22.63 4.05
CA GLU A 356 -17.04 -21.48 4.55
C GLU A 356 -17.71 -20.16 4.13
N PRO A 357 -17.94 -19.21 5.06
CA PRO A 357 -18.55 -17.94 4.72
C PRO A 357 -17.67 -17.12 3.78
N VAL A 358 -18.30 -16.49 2.79
CA VAL A 358 -17.66 -15.51 1.91
C VAL A 358 -18.28 -14.15 2.21
N GLU A 359 -17.59 -13.36 3.03
CA GLU A 359 -17.93 -11.96 3.26
C GLU A 359 -17.41 -11.12 2.09
N VAL A 360 -18.32 -10.48 1.37
CA VAL A 360 -18.00 -9.55 0.29
C VAL A 360 -18.32 -8.14 0.75
N GLN A 361 -17.34 -7.26 0.60
CA GLN A 361 -17.46 -5.85 0.94
C GLN A 361 -17.11 -4.96 -0.25
N ALA A 362 -17.71 -3.78 -0.32
CA ALA A 362 -17.42 -2.77 -1.33
C ALA A 362 -17.77 -1.36 -0.86
N ASP A 363 -17.11 -0.36 -1.44
CA ASP A 363 -17.45 1.04 -1.26
C ASP A 363 -18.50 1.40 -2.30
N ILE A 364 -19.71 1.77 -1.87
CA ILE A 364 -20.86 2.03 -2.73
C ILE A 364 -21.45 3.40 -2.42
N PHE A 365 -21.36 4.31 -3.39
CA PHE A 365 -21.80 5.70 -3.27
C PHE A 365 -22.23 6.31 -4.60
N MET A 366 -22.96 7.42 -4.55
CA MET A 366 -23.39 8.19 -5.72
C MET A 366 -23.45 9.69 -5.37
N ASP A 367 -23.54 10.55 -6.37
CA ASP A 367 -23.78 11.98 -6.15
C ASP A 367 -25.16 12.26 -5.51
N GLY A 368 -25.25 13.34 -4.73
CA GLY A 368 -26.47 13.75 -4.02
C GLY A 368 -26.60 13.11 -2.62
N HIS A 369 -27.83 13.11 -2.08
CA HIS A 369 -28.13 12.65 -0.71
C HIS A 369 -29.16 11.51 -0.65
N ALA A 370 -29.50 10.94 -1.81
CA ALA A 370 -30.44 9.82 -1.87
C ALA A 370 -29.84 8.58 -1.18
N LYS A 371 -30.72 7.76 -0.61
CA LYS A 371 -30.34 6.46 -0.04
C LYS A 371 -30.08 5.47 -1.17
N LEU A 372 -29.13 4.58 -0.93
CA LEU A 372 -28.77 3.48 -1.81
C LEU A 372 -29.23 2.16 -1.22
N SER A 373 -29.46 1.20 -2.09
CA SER A 373 -29.59 -0.21 -1.75
C SER A 373 -28.61 -1.00 -2.59
N ALA A 374 -28.07 -2.07 -2.01
CA ALA A 374 -27.12 -2.94 -2.68
C ALA A 374 -27.39 -4.40 -2.35
N SER A 375 -26.98 -5.27 -3.26
CA SER A 375 -27.13 -6.71 -3.14
C SER A 375 -25.92 -7.42 -3.72
N LEU A 376 -25.49 -8.45 -3.00
CA LEU A 376 -24.54 -9.43 -3.48
C LEU A 376 -25.29 -10.50 -4.27
N LEU A 377 -24.89 -10.67 -5.53
CA LEU A 377 -25.36 -11.74 -6.41
C LEU A 377 -24.32 -12.86 -6.39
N TRP A 378 -24.75 -14.11 -6.27
CA TRP A 378 -23.85 -15.26 -6.40
C TRP A 378 -24.54 -16.49 -6.99
N ARG A 379 -23.77 -17.38 -7.61
CA ARG A 379 -24.24 -18.67 -8.16
C ARG A 379 -23.10 -19.64 -8.41
N ALA A 380 -23.40 -20.93 -8.52
CA ALA A 380 -22.48 -21.90 -9.13
C ALA A 380 -22.38 -21.66 -10.64
N ALA A 381 -21.25 -22.01 -11.26
CA ALA A 381 -21.01 -21.73 -12.68
C ALA A 381 -22.03 -22.41 -13.63
N ASP A 382 -22.63 -23.53 -13.20
CA ASP A 382 -23.65 -24.27 -13.93
C ASP A 382 -25.10 -23.85 -13.61
N GLU A 383 -25.30 -22.91 -12.67
CA GLU A 383 -26.63 -22.42 -12.31
C GLU A 383 -27.03 -21.22 -13.19
N PRO A 384 -28.21 -21.26 -13.85
CA PRO A 384 -28.64 -20.14 -14.68
C PRO A 384 -29.07 -18.93 -13.83
N ASN A 385 -29.62 -19.17 -12.65
CA ASN A 385 -30.25 -18.14 -11.82
C ASN A 385 -29.31 -17.63 -10.71
N TRP A 386 -29.32 -16.32 -10.50
CA TRP A 386 -28.61 -15.68 -9.40
C TRP A 386 -29.36 -15.84 -8.08
N ARG A 387 -28.60 -16.10 -7.01
CA ARG A 387 -29.07 -15.92 -5.64
C ARG A 387 -28.70 -14.51 -5.20
N ARG A 388 -29.58 -13.86 -4.45
CA ARG A 388 -29.39 -12.48 -3.99
C ARG A 388 -29.31 -12.44 -2.47
N VAL A 389 -28.34 -11.69 -1.96
CA VAL A 389 -28.18 -11.38 -0.53
C VAL A 389 -28.11 -9.87 -0.37
N PRO A 390 -29.02 -9.23 0.38
CA PRO A 390 -28.94 -7.80 0.64
C PRO A 390 -27.62 -7.41 1.31
N MET A 391 -26.99 -6.34 0.85
CA MET A 391 -25.82 -5.77 1.51
C MET A 391 -26.25 -4.75 2.56
N ARG A 392 -25.52 -4.71 3.67
CA ARG A 392 -25.71 -3.76 4.75
C ARG A 392 -24.60 -2.72 4.74
N LEU A 393 -24.95 -1.44 4.89
CA LEU A 393 -24.00 -0.37 5.16
C LEU A 393 -23.35 -0.60 6.54
N VAL A 394 -22.03 -0.76 6.57
CA VAL A 394 -21.21 -0.96 7.76
C VAL A 394 -20.85 0.41 8.36
N ASP A 395 -20.08 1.20 7.61
CA ASP A 395 -19.67 2.57 7.95
C ASP A 395 -19.25 3.31 6.67
N ASN A 396 -19.13 4.64 6.67
CA ASN A 396 -18.51 5.46 5.60
C ASN A 396 -18.59 4.92 4.14
N HIS A 397 -19.80 4.64 3.64
CA HIS A 397 -20.06 4.03 2.31
C HIS A 397 -19.52 2.61 2.08
N ARG A 398 -18.96 1.95 3.08
CA ARG A 398 -18.59 0.54 3.08
C ARG A 398 -19.82 -0.34 3.30
N TRP A 399 -20.10 -1.23 2.37
CA TRP A 399 -21.18 -2.20 2.45
C TRP A 399 -20.63 -3.62 2.59
N SER A 400 -21.36 -4.50 3.28
CA SER A 400 -21.00 -5.91 3.47
C SER A 400 -22.20 -6.83 3.28
N ALA A 401 -21.98 -8.01 2.68
CA ALA A 401 -22.88 -9.15 2.71
C ALA A 401 -22.07 -10.45 2.76
N THR A 402 -22.64 -11.47 3.38
CA THR A 402 -22.02 -12.80 3.50
C THR A 402 -22.91 -13.87 2.88
N PHE A 403 -22.31 -14.81 2.14
CA PHE A 403 -22.99 -16.01 1.67
C PHE A 403 -22.19 -17.28 1.97
N HIS A 404 -22.86 -18.43 1.88
CA HIS A 404 -22.27 -19.74 2.16
C HIS A 404 -22.41 -20.67 0.95
N PRO A 405 -21.35 -20.88 0.16
CA PRO A 405 -21.38 -21.84 -0.93
C PRO A 405 -21.52 -23.27 -0.38
N ARG A 406 -22.40 -24.07 -0.99
CA ARG A 406 -22.74 -25.43 -0.53
C ARG A 406 -22.35 -26.53 -1.52
N ARG A 407 -21.80 -26.15 -2.68
CA ARG A 407 -21.39 -27.06 -3.76
C ARG A 407 -19.91 -26.88 -4.02
N LEU A 408 -19.25 -27.93 -4.48
CA LEU A 408 -17.85 -27.90 -4.92
C LEU A 408 -17.75 -27.33 -6.33
N GLY A 409 -16.57 -26.79 -6.66
CA GLY A 409 -16.23 -26.28 -7.98
C GLY A 409 -16.40 -24.77 -8.14
N MET A 410 -16.39 -24.34 -9.40
CA MET A 410 -16.40 -22.93 -9.77
C MET A 410 -17.76 -22.26 -9.46
N HIS A 411 -17.69 -21.13 -8.80
CA HIS A 411 -18.78 -20.20 -8.50
C HIS A 411 -18.40 -18.81 -9.00
N CYS A 412 -19.36 -17.90 -9.02
CA CYS A 412 -19.07 -16.48 -9.20
C CYS A 412 -19.99 -15.60 -8.36
N TYR A 413 -19.53 -14.39 -8.09
CA TYR A 413 -20.31 -13.36 -7.43
C TYR A 413 -20.15 -12.00 -8.11
N ALA A 414 -21.13 -11.12 -7.92
CA ALA A 414 -21.15 -9.75 -8.43
C ALA A 414 -21.91 -8.85 -7.44
N ILE A 415 -21.67 -7.55 -7.49
CA ILE A 415 -22.38 -6.57 -6.66
C ILE A 415 -23.30 -5.77 -7.55
N GLN A 416 -24.54 -5.63 -7.11
CA GLN A 416 -25.57 -4.84 -7.76
C GLN A 416 -26.04 -3.75 -6.81
N ALA A 417 -26.01 -2.50 -7.24
CA ALA A 417 -26.44 -1.35 -6.44
C ALA A 417 -27.37 -0.45 -7.25
N TRP A 418 -28.30 0.20 -6.55
CA TRP A 418 -29.28 1.12 -7.15
C TRP A 418 -29.67 2.22 -6.17
N ARG A 419 -30.22 3.31 -6.71
CA ARG A 419 -30.81 4.36 -5.88
C ARG A 419 -32.15 3.86 -5.35
N ASP A 420 -32.30 3.85 -4.03
CA ASP A 420 -33.51 3.39 -3.37
C ASP A 420 -34.45 4.57 -3.13
N ASP A 421 -35.36 4.80 -4.08
CA ASP A 421 -36.31 5.92 -4.01
C ASP A 421 -37.27 5.77 -2.83
N TRP A 422 -37.66 4.53 -2.48
CA TRP A 422 -38.56 4.28 -1.36
C TRP A 422 -37.88 4.52 -0.01
N LEU A 423 -36.66 4.00 0.17
CA LEU A 423 -35.89 4.22 1.39
C LEU A 423 -35.54 5.71 1.58
N SER A 424 -35.24 6.42 0.49
CA SER A 424 -35.01 7.87 0.50
C SER A 424 -36.27 8.64 0.93
N TYR A 425 -37.42 8.27 0.36
CA TYR A 425 -38.72 8.83 0.72
C TYR A 425 -39.04 8.58 2.20
N ARG A 426 -38.90 7.33 2.66
CA ARG A 426 -39.20 6.90 4.04
C ARG A 426 -38.35 7.66 5.07
N ASP A 427 -37.04 7.80 4.82
CA ASP A 427 -36.13 8.57 5.69
C ASP A 427 -36.51 10.06 5.75
N GLY A 428 -36.92 10.64 4.62
CA GLY A 428 -37.40 12.01 4.54
C GLY A 428 -38.71 12.22 5.32
N LEU A 429 -39.69 11.36 5.10
CA LEU A 429 -40.98 11.39 5.81
C LEU A 429 -40.77 11.26 7.33
N ALA A 430 -39.98 10.28 7.77
CA ALA A 430 -39.72 10.05 9.20
C ALA A 430 -39.13 11.28 9.91
N LYS A 431 -38.17 11.96 9.27
CA LYS A 431 -37.56 13.20 9.81
C LYS A 431 -38.56 14.35 9.90
N ARG A 432 -39.43 14.51 8.89
CA ARG A 432 -40.45 15.58 8.88
C ARG A 432 -41.52 15.34 9.94
N VAL A 433 -41.98 14.09 10.09
CA VAL A 433 -42.90 13.69 11.17
C VAL A 433 -42.28 13.96 12.53
N ALA A 434 -41.03 13.55 12.77
CA ALA A 434 -40.34 13.79 14.04
C ALA A 434 -40.15 15.30 14.35
N ALA A 435 -40.07 16.14 13.32
CA ALA A 435 -40.01 17.60 13.46
C ALA A 435 -41.39 18.27 13.62
N GLY A 436 -42.49 17.51 13.63
CA GLY A 436 -43.86 18.04 13.75
C GLY A 436 -44.32 18.87 12.54
N GLN A 437 -43.77 18.61 11.36
CA GLN A 437 -44.15 19.32 10.12
C GLN A 437 -45.44 18.74 9.52
N ASP A 438 -46.13 19.54 8.69
CA ASP A 438 -47.23 19.04 7.87
C ASP A 438 -46.69 18.14 6.75
N VAL A 439 -47.13 16.88 6.74
CA VAL A 439 -46.67 15.82 5.82
C VAL A 439 -47.77 15.36 4.85
N ALA A 440 -48.84 16.14 4.66
CA ALA A 440 -49.90 15.81 3.71
C ALA A 440 -49.38 15.61 2.27
N LEU A 441 -48.42 16.43 1.84
CA LEU A 441 -47.75 16.30 0.54
C LEU A 441 -46.89 15.05 0.46
N ASP A 442 -46.16 14.72 1.52
CA ASP A 442 -45.33 13.52 1.57
C ASP A 442 -46.16 12.24 1.45
N VAL A 443 -47.31 12.17 2.13
CA VAL A 443 -48.21 11.01 2.01
C VAL A 443 -48.68 10.85 0.55
N GLU A 444 -48.95 11.95 -0.15
CA GLU A 444 -49.33 11.93 -1.56
C GLU A 444 -48.16 11.49 -2.47
N GLU A 445 -46.94 11.95 -2.21
CA GLU A 445 -45.73 11.47 -2.90
C GLU A 445 -45.52 9.96 -2.73
N GLY A 446 -45.78 9.43 -1.52
CA GLY A 446 -45.74 8.00 -1.22
C GLY A 446 -46.72 7.18 -2.05
N ARG A 447 -47.99 7.64 -2.14
CA ARG A 447 -49.01 7.01 -3.01
C ARG A 447 -48.57 6.98 -4.47
N MET A 448 -48.05 8.11 -4.97
CA MET A 448 -47.55 8.21 -6.34
C MET A 448 -46.34 7.31 -6.59
N LEU A 449 -45.47 7.13 -5.60
CA LEU A 449 -44.30 6.26 -5.73
C LEU A 449 -44.71 4.79 -5.84
N ILE A 450 -45.60 4.31 -4.96
CA ILE A 450 -46.13 2.93 -5.04
C ILE A 450 -46.88 2.71 -6.36
N GLY A 451 -47.71 3.68 -6.78
CA GLY A 451 -48.41 3.62 -8.07
C GLY A 451 -47.46 3.50 -9.27
N ARG A 452 -46.40 4.33 -9.29
CA ARG A 452 -45.36 4.25 -10.34
C ARG A 452 -44.63 2.91 -10.36
N TYR A 453 -44.36 2.33 -9.20
CA TYR A 453 -43.69 1.03 -9.10
C TYR A 453 -44.61 -0.09 -9.60
N ARG A 454 -45.88 -0.08 -9.19
CA ARG A 454 -46.93 -0.98 -9.71
C ARG A 454 -47.00 -0.94 -11.23
N ASP A 455 -47.12 0.26 -11.81
CA ASP A 455 -47.30 0.42 -13.26
C ASP A 455 -46.10 -0.10 -14.05
N ARG A 456 -44.89 0.03 -13.51
CA ARG A 456 -43.66 -0.49 -14.14
C ARG A 456 -43.60 -2.01 -14.17
N ILE A 457 -44.14 -2.69 -13.17
CA ILE A 457 -44.04 -4.15 -13.04
C ILE A 457 -45.32 -4.88 -13.41
N GLN A 458 -46.39 -4.18 -13.81
CA GLN A 458 -47.71 -4.80 -13.95
C GLN A 458 -47.70 -5.98 -14.94
N ASP A 459 -46.94 -5.83 -16.04
CA ASP A 459 -46.91 -6.79 -17.13
C ASP A 459 -45.93 -7.93 -16.83
N GLU A 460 -44.85 -7.66 -16.09
CA GLU A 460 -43.80 -8.62 -15.75
C GLU A 460 -44.12 -9.45 -14.49
N LEU A 461 -44.73 -8.84 -13.47
CA LEU A 461 -44.99 -9.42 -12.15
C LEU A 461 -46.39 -9.03 -11.64
N PRO A 462 -47.46 -9.60 -12.22
CA PRO A 462 -48.84 -9.18 -11.94
C PRO A 462 -49.27 -9.42 -10.48
N GLU A 463 -48.80 -10.48 -9.82
CA GLU A 463 -49.12 -10.74 -8.40
C GLU A 463 -48.53 -9.68 -7.45
N MET A 464 -47.28 -9.27 -7.70
CA MET A 464 -46.63 -8.20 -6.95
C MET A 464 -47.32 -6.86 -7.22
N ALA A 465 -47.68 -6.58 -8.48
CA ALA A 465 -48.44 -5.39 -8.84
C ALA A 465 -49.79 -5.32 -8.12
N ASN A 466 -50.50 -6.45 -7.98
CA ASN A 466 -51.74 -6.52 -7.20
C ASN A 466 -51.52 -6.23 -5.71
N THR A 467 -50.40 -6.69 -5.15
CA THR A 467 -50.00 -6.36 -3.77
C THR A 467 -49.81 -4.85 -3.60
N LEU A 468 -49.07 -4.20 -4.53
CA LEU A 468 -48.89 -2.75 -4.53
C LEU A 468 -50.22 -2.00 -4.74
N ALA A 469 -51.12 -2.52 -5.57
CA ALA A 469 -52.46 -1.96 -5.74
C ALA A 469 -53.30 -2.02 -4.46
N SER A 470 -53.16 -3.11 -3.69
CA SER A 470 -53.79 -3.25 -2.37
C SER A 470 -53.21 -2.26 -1.35
N MET A 471 -51.88 -2.06 -1.33
CA MET A 471 -51.22 -1.05 -0.49
C MET A 471 -51.76 0.34 -0.80
N VAL A 472 -51.79 0.74 -2.08
CA VAL A 472 -52.35 2.03 -2.51
C VAL A 472 -53.83 2.16 -2.10
N ARG A 473 -54.63 1.12 -2.25
CA ARG A 473 -56.06 1.15 -1.84
C ARG A 473 -56.23 1.43 -0.35
N LYS A 474 -55.34 0.90 0.52
CA LYS A 474 -55.40 1.11 1.98
C LYS A 474 -55.14 2.55 2.39
N ILE A 475 -54.21 3.25 1.73
CA ILE A 475 -53.87 4.64 2.04
C ILE A 475 -54.58 5.66 1.14
N GLY A 476 -55.44 5.20 0.22
CA GLY A 476 -56.11 5.98 -0.80
C GLY A 476 -55.32 6.08 -2.11
N ASN A 477 -56.04 6.05 -3.24
CA ASN A 477 -55.42 6.19 -4.57
C ASN A 477 -54.74 7.57 -4.72
N PRO A 478 -53.57 7.64 -5.41
CA PRO A 478 -52.97 8.92 -5.74
C PRO A 478 -53.95 9.75 -6.56
N ARG A 479 -54.04 11.05 -6.26
CA ARG A 479 -54.84 11.99 -7.04
C ARG A 479 -54.20 12.10 -8.42
N SER A 480 -54.98 11.80 -9.46
CA SER A 480 -54.54 11.81 -10.85
C SER A 480 -53.87 13.15 -11.22
N THR A 481 -52.56 13.16 -11.45
CA THR A 481 -51.89 14.24 -12.17
C THR A 481 -52.08 14.04 -13.68
N THR A 482 -53.33 14.00 -14.15
CA THR A 482 -53.65 14.15 -15.58
C THR A 482 -53.66 15.61 -16.02
N ALA A 483 -53.30 16.56 -15.15
CA ALA A 483 -52.95 17.91 -15.57
C ALA A 483 -51.51 17.88 -16.12
N PRO A 484 -51.28 18.24 -17.40
CA PRO A 484 -49.93 18.31 -17.95
C PRO A 484 -49.13 19.34 -17.15
N VAL A 485 -47.92 18.96 -16.73
CA VAL A 485 -46.89 19.90 -16.26
C VAL A 485 -46.88 21.10 -17.21
N PRO A 486 -47.02 22.35 -16.73
CA PRO A 486 -47.09 23.49 -17.63
C PRO A 486 -45.86 23.47 -18.53
N LYS A 487 -46.08 23.49 -19.85
CA LYS A 487 -45.00 23.57 -20.85
C LYS A 487 -44.08 24.72 -20.44
N LYS A 488 -42.76 24.49 -20.47
CA LYS A 488 -41.65 25.41 -20.09
C LYS A 488 -41.83 26.91 -20.46
N LYS A 489 -42.70 27.25 -21.41
CA LYS A 489 -43.02 28.64 -21.78
C LYS A 489 -43.70 29.48 -20.68
N SER A 490 -44.28 28.87 -19.62
CA SER A 490 -44.94 29.65 -18.56
C SER A 490 -43.98 30.32 -17.56
N LEU A 491 -42.75 29.80 -17.39
CA LEU A 491 -41.79 30.28 -16.39
C LEU A 491 -41.07 31.59 -16.77
N LEU A 492 -41.17 32.02 -18.03
CA LEU A 492 -40.55 33.26 -18.54
C LEU A 492 -41.45 34.50 -18.41
N THR A 493 -42.69 34.35 -17.94
CA THR A 493 -43.68 35.46 -17.89
C THR A 493 -43.91 36.04 -16.49
N GLY A 494 -43.16 35.61 -15.47
CA GLY A 494 -43.29 36.14 -14.10
C GLY A 494 -44.61 35.81 -13.40
N ALA A 495 -45.49 35.00 -14.01
CA ALA A 495 -46.66 34.47 -13.33
C ALA A 495 -46.21 33.42 -12.29
N ALA A 496 -46.55 33.66 -11.03
CA ALA A 496 -46.34 32.69 -9.97
C ALA A 496 -47.04 31.37 -10.34
N PRO A 497 -46.34 30.22 -10.30
CA PRO A 497 -46.99 28.94 -10.53
C PRO A 497 -48.11 28.76 -9.49
N GLU A 498 -49.33 28.49 -9.94
CA GLU A 498 -50.43 28.10 -9.06
C GLU A 498 -50.01 26.84 -8.30
N THR A 499 -49.69 26.99 -7.01
CA THR A 499 -49.34 25.87 -6.14
C THR A 499 -50.62 25.15 -5.76
N GLY A 500 -50.95 24.08 -6.51
CA GLY A 500 -52.02 23.13 -6.17
C GLY A 500 -51.85 22.38 -4.83
N ALA A 501 -50.90 22.79 -3.99
CA ALA A 501 -50.61 22.22 -2.68
C ALA A 501 -51.69 22.52 -1.62
N ARG A 502 -52.62 23.46 -1.88
CA ARG A 502 -53.54 23.97 -0.84
C ARG A 502 -54.78 23.12 -0.56
N ASP A 503 -55.02 22.02 -1.27
CA ASP A 503 -56.26 21.23 -1.13
C ASP A 503 -56.02 19.74 -0.87
N LEU A 504 -54.85 19.38 -0.31
CA LEU A 504 -54.56 18.01 0.13
C LEU A 504 -55.24 17.74 1.48
N PRO A 505 -55.86 16.56 1.67
CA PRO A 505 -56.41 16.18 2.96
C PRO A 505 -55.27 16.03 3.98
N ALA A 506 -55.56 16.33 5.25
CA ALA A 506 -54.62 16.11 6.33
C ALA A 506 -54.08 14.66 6.31
N ALA A 507 -52.79 14.52 6.58
CA ALA A 507 -52.18 13.20 6.72
C ALA A 507 -52.79 12.48 7.93
N LEU A 508 -53.36 11.30 7.70
CA LEU A 508 -53.86 10.44 8.78
C LEU A 508 -52.69 9.66 9.39
N ASP A 509 -52.61 9.60 10.72
CA ASP A 509 -51.55 8.89 11.45
C ASP A 509 -51.42 7.43 10.97
N GLU A 510 -52.54 6.74 10.75
CA GLU A 510 -52.56 5.36 10.23
C GLU A 510 -51.86 5.24 8.86
N HIS A 511 -52.01 6.22 7.98
CA HIS A 511 -51.33 6.20 6.68
C HIS A 511 -49.83 6.44 6.84
N ILE A 512 -49.44 7.37 7.72
CA ILE A 512 -48.03 7.65 8.03
C ILE A 512 -47.37 6.38 8.58
N ASP A 513 -48.02 5.71 9.53
CA ASP A 513 -47.53 4.47 10.13
C ASP A 513 -47.34 3.36 9.10
N LEU A 514 -48.29 3.19 8.17
CA LEU A 514 -48.16 2.21 7.08
C LEU A 514 -46.99 2.55 6.13
N LEU A 515 -46.85 3.81 5.73
CA LEU A 515 -45.78 4.29 4.85
C LEU A 515 -44.38 4.18 5.51
N LEU A 516 -44.30 4.33 6.83
CA LEU A 516 -43.09 4.14 7.61
C LEU A 516 -42.84 2.69 8.04
N SER A 517 -43.83 1.80 7.89
CA SER A 517 -43.75 0.43 8.39
C SER A 517 -42.63 -0.40 7.75
N GLU A 518 -42.02 -1.27 8.55
CA GLU A 518 -40.99 -2.19 8.04
C GLU A 518 -41.56 -3.19 7.04
N LEU A 519 -42.80 -3.65 7.23
CA LEU A 519 -43.47 -4.57 6.30
C LEU A 519 -43.57 -3.96 4.89
N TRP A 520 -44.03 -2.72 4.76
CA TRP A 520 -44.15 -2.08 3.44
C TRP A 520 -42.78 -1.78 2.84
N SER A 521 -41.80 -1.43 3.67
CA SER A 521 -40.42 -1.27 3.22
C SER A 521 -39.85 -2.57 2.66
N SER A 522 -40.08 -3.72 3.32
CA SER A 522 -39.64 -5.02 2.81
C SER A 522 -40.31 -5.38 1.49
N ILE A 523 -41.63 -5.15 1.35
CA ILE A 523 -42.35 -5.38 0.09
C ILE A 523 -41.76 -4.50 -1.03
N MET A 524 -41.58 -3.20 -0.77
CA MET A 524 -41.05 -2.25 -1.76
C MET A 524 -39.61 -2.57 -2.16
N HIS A 525 -38.81 -3.13 -1.26
CA HIS A 525 -37.43 -3.56 -1.54
C HIS A 525 -37.37 -4.75 -2.51
N GLU A 526 -38.35 -5.66 -2.49
CA GLU A 526 -38.43 -6.81 -3.39
C GLU A 526 -38.92 -6.44 -4.81
N VAL A 527 -39.50 -5.25 -5.00
CA VAL A 527 -39.95 -4.77 -6.31
C VAL A 527 -38.74 -4.51 -7.21
N PRO A 528 -38.65 -5.08 -8.42
CA PRO A 528 -37.47 -4.96 -9.30
C PRO A 528 -37.39 -3.60 -10.04
N VAL A 529 -37.72 -2.50 -9.38
CA VAL A 529 -37.59 -1.14 -9.94
C VAL A 529 -36.32 -0.50 -9.36
N ARG A 530 -35.24 -0.47 -10.16
CA ARG A 530 -33.89 -0.06 -9.72
C ARG A 530 -33.33 1.13 -10.52
N PRO A 531 -33.63 2.37 -10.14
CA PRO A 531 -33.05 3.56 -10.78
C PRO A 531 -31.52 3.59 -10.65
N PHE A 532 -30.83 3.94 -11.76
CA PHE A 532 -29.37 3.99 -11.85
C PHE A 532 -28.66 2.69 -11.45
N GLU A 533 -29.30 1.55 -11.72
CA GLU A 533 -28.73 0.23 -11.44
C GLU A 533 -27.33 0.11 -12.06
N THR A 534 -26.35 -0.18 -11.21
CA THR A 534 -24.98 -0.52 -11.59
C THR A 534 -24.71 -1.93 -11.10
N THR A 535 -24.17 -2.79 -11.97
CA THR A 535 -23.71 -4.13 -11.60
C THR A 535 -22.25 -4.29 -12.00
N THR A 536 -21.44 -4.87 -11.11
CA THR A 536 -20.02 -5.17 -11.38
C THR A 536 -19.88 -6.32 -12.39
N PRO A 537 -18.67 -6.57 -12.94
CA PRO A 537 -18.37 -7.85 -13.57
C PRO A 537 -18.54 -9.03 -12.60
N ASN A 538 -18.56 -10.24 -13.17
CA ASN A 538 -18.56 -11.47 -12.39
C ASN A 538 -17.15 -11.77 -11.87
N TYR A 539 -17.02 -11.96 -10.56
CA TYR A 539 -15.77 -12.35 -9.91
C TYR A 539 -15.75 -13.86 -9.65
N PRO A 540 -14.70 -14.58 -10.05
CA PRO A 540 -14.61 -16.02 -9.86
C PRO A 540 -14.34 -16.41 -8.40
N LEU A 541 -14.93 -17.54 -7.98
CA LEU A 541 -14.75 -18.15 -6.66
C LEU A 541 -14.59 -19.67 -6.84
N MET A 542 -13.50 -20.23 -6.36
CA MET A 542 -13.28 -21.67 -6.34
C MET A 542 -13.64 -22.22 -4.96
N VAL A 543 -14.59 -23.16 -4.91
CA VAL A 543 -15.05 -23.80 -3.68
C VAL A 543 -14.59 -25.25 -3.67
N GLU A 544 -13.70 -25.59 -2.74
CA GLU A 544 -13.10 -26.92 -2.65
C GLU A 544 -13.56 -27.66 -1.40
N ARG A 545 -13.26 -28.95 -1.31
CA ARG A 545 -13.50 -29.74 -0.10
C ARG A 545 -12.55 -29.34 1.02
N ARG A 546 -12.89 -29.70 2.26
CA ARG A 546 -12.16 -29.28 3.46
C ARG A 546 -10.69 -29.72 3.43
N GLU A 547 -10.40 -30.89 2.88
CA GLU A 547 -9.05 -31.45 2.79
C GLU A 547 -8.10 -30.60 1.94
N ALA A 548 -8.64 -29.71 1.09
CA ALA A 548 -7.85 -28.73 0.37
C ALA A 548 -7.19 -27.72 1.32
N GLY A 549 -7.78 -27.44 2.48
CA GLY A 549 -7.24 -26.53 3.51
C GLY A 549 -6.82 -27.20 4.83
N TYR A 550 -7.25 -28.43 5.09
CA TYR A 550 -6.91 -29.17 6.31
C TYR A 550 -6.67 -30.66 6.06
N ALA A 551 -5.42 -31.09 6.18
CA ALA A 551 -5.03 -32.50 6.07
C ALA A 551 -3.64 -32.72 6.66
N SER A 552 -3.38 -33.94 7.12
CA SER A 552 -2.07 -34.40 7.55
C SER A 552 -1.58 -35.48 6.58
N TRP A 553 -0.43 -35.25 5.94
CA TRP A 553 0.10 -36.11 4.87
C TRP A 553 1.27 -36.96 5.35
N TYR A 554 1.29 -38.23 4.94
CA TYR A 554 2.40 -39.15 5.18
C TYR A 554 2.90 -39.69 3.83
N GLU A 555 4.15 -39.40 3.50
CA GLU A 555 4.82 -39.90 2.31
C GLU A 555 5.61 -41.16 2.62
N LEU A 556 5.44 -42.22 1.83
CA LEU A 556 6.26 -43.44 1.90
C LEU A 556 6.59 -43.99 0.51
N PHE A 557 7.65 -44.79 0.42
CA PHE A 557 7.99 -45.54 -0.78
C PHE A 557 7.39 -46.95 -0.70
N PRO A 558 6.45 -47.33 -1.58
CA PRO A 558 5.82 -48.66 -1.55
C PRO A 558 6.82 -49.81 -1.60
N ARG A 559 7.86 -49.66 -2.43
CA ARG A 559 8.93 -50.64 -2.61
C ARG A 559 9.76 -50.94 -1.36
N SER A 560 9.66 -50.12 -0.33
CA SER A 560 10.40 -50.28 0.93
C SER A 560 9.54 -50.80 2.08
N GLN A 561 8.27 -51.16 1.81
CA GLN A 561 7.35 -51.60 2.85
C GLN A 561 7.38 -53.12 3.10
N ALA A 562 8.21 -53.87 2.38
CA ALA A 562 8.40 -55.29 2.63
C ALA A 562 8.91 -55.53 4.07
N PRO A 563 8.42 -56.58 4.76
CA PRO A 563 8.88 -56.91 6.11
C PRO A 563 10.28 -57.51 6.13
N GLU A 564 10.75 -58.14 5.04
CA GLU A 564 12.12 -58.64 4.93
C GLU A 564 13.05 -57.59 4.29
N PRO A 565 14.28 -57.41 4.82
CA PRO A 565 15.31 -56.60 4.18
C PRO A 565 15.60 -57.06 2.74
N ASP A 566 15.96 -56.10 1.89
CA ASP A 566 16.34 -56.29 0.48
C ASP A 566 15.24 -56.90 -0.45
N ARG A 567 14.03 -57.16 0.06
CA ARG A 567 12.87 -57.53 -0.75
C ARG A 567 12.15 -56.27 -1.25
N HIS A 568 11.80 -56.24 -2.53
CA HIS A 568 10.93 -55.18 -3.07
C HIS A 568 9.52 -55.33 -2.47
N GLY A 569 8.97 -54.23 -1.94
CA GLY A 569 7.62 -54.16 -1.40
C GLY A 569 6.55 -54.11 -2.49
N SER A 570 5.36 -54.61 -2.17
CA SER A 570 4.16 -54.61 -3.01
C SER A 570 3.06 -53.70 -2.45
N PHE A 571 1.97 -53.48 -3.18
CA PHE A 571 0.81 -52.78 -2.62
C PHE A 571 0.18 -53.50 -1.41
N GLN A 572 0.26 -54.84 -1.36
CA GLN A 572 -0.19 -55.62 -0.19
C GLN A 572 0.64 -55.30 1.05
N ASP A 573 1.95 -55.09 0.88
CA ASP A 573 2.83 -54.67 1.98
C ASP A 573 2.47 -53.26 2.47
N VAL A 574 2.07 -52.35 1.56
CA VAL A 574 1.55 -51.02 1.93
C VAL A 574 0.22 -51.14 2.70
N ILE A 575 -0.70 -52.01 2.27
CA ILE A 575 -1.98 -52.26 2.97
C ILE A 575 -1.71 -52.67 4.42
N ALA A 576 -0.73 -53.54 4.66
CA ALA A 576 -0.34 -53.96 6.01
C ALA A 576 0.20 -52.81 6.89
N ARG A 577 0.69 -51.71 6.29
CA ARG A 577 1.18 -50.51 7.00
C ARG A 577 0.10 -49.48 7.31
N LEU A 578 -1.06 -49.51 6.65
CA LEU A 578 -2.12 -48.52 6.84
C LEU A 578 -2.55 -48.34 8.31
N PRO A 579 -2.70 -49.39 9.14
CA PRO A 579 -3.06 -49.21 10.55
C PRO A 579 -2.04 -48.39 11.35
N TYR A 580 -0.75 -48.55 11.06
CA TYR A 580 0.33 -47.80 11.71
C TYR A 580 0.28 -46.31 11.34
N ILE A 581 0.06 -46.01 10.06
CA ILE A 581 -0.09 -44.64 9.56
C ILE A 581 -1.34 -44.00 10.16
N ARG A 582 -2.44 -44.75 10.23
CA ARG A 582 -3.70 -44.29 10.81
C ARG A 582 -3.59 -44.03 12.32
N MET A 583 -2.86 -44.86 13.06
CA MET A 583 -2.55 -44.65 14.48
C MET A 583 -1.86 -43.29 14.72
N MET A 584 -0.95 -42.88 13.83
CA MET A 584 -0.33 -41.54 13.88
C MET A 584 -1.29 -40.40 13.52
N GLY A 585 -2.51 -40.71 13.06
CA GLY A 585 -3.56 -39.72 12.83
C GLY A 585 -3.49 -39.01 11.48
N PHE A 586 -2.78 -39.57 10.49
CA PHE A 586 -2.74 -39.01 9.13
C PHE A 586 -4.08 -39.19 8.40
N ASP A 587 -4.28 -38.36 7.38
CA ASP A 587 -5.48 -38.30 6.55
C ASP A 587 -5.14 -38.62 5.07
N VAL A 588 -3.90 -38.42 4.64
CA VAL A 588 -3.44 -38.67 3.25
C VAL A 588 -2.18 -39.52 3.26
N LEU A 589 -2.19 -40.60 2.47
CA LEU A 589 -1.04 -41.41 2.09
C LEU A 589 -0.54 -40.95 0.72
N TYR A 590 0.64 -40.34 0.68
CA TYR A 590 1.30 -39.90 -0.54
C TYR A 590 2.38 -40.91 -0.95
N MET A 591 2.40 -41.29 -2.23
CA MET A 591 3.42 -42.17 -2.79
C MET A 591 4.15 -41.48 -3.95
N PRO A 592 5.49 -41.62 -4.04
CA PRO A 592 6.25 -41.31 -5.25
C PRO A 592 5.68 -42.07 -6.47
N PRO A 593 6.17 -41.79 -7.70
CA PRO A 593 5.66 -42.47 -8.89
C PRO A 593 5.66 -44.00 -8.74
N ILE A 594 4.52 -44.62 -9.05
CA ILE A 594 4.28 -46.08 -8.92
C ILE A 594 4.41 -46.81 -10.26
N HIS A 595 5.02 -46.16 -11.25
CA HIS A 595 5.09 -46.61 -12.63
C HIS A 595 6.35 -47.43 -12.90
N PRO A 596 6.42 -48.19 -14.01
CA PRO A 596 7.64 -48.86 -14.43
C PRO A 596 8.84 -47.89 -14.52
N ILE A 597 10.03 -48.35 -14.13
CA ILE A 597 11.25 -47.52 -14.06
C ILE A 597 12.22 -47.90 -15.17
N GLY A 598 12.73 -46.91 -15.91
CA GLY A 598 13.67 -47.12 -17.02
C GLY A 598 14.96 -47.83 -16.61
N LEU A 599 15.56 -48.55 -17.56
CA LEU A 599 16.84 -49.26 -17.42
C LEU A 599 18.00 -48.44 -18.00
N ALA A 600 17.75 -47.69 -19.08
CA ALA A 600 18.72 -46.83 -19.71
C ALA A 600 19.12 -45.67 -18.78
N ASN A 601 20.44 -45.49 -18.60
CA ASN A 601 21.04 -44.50 -17.70
C ASN A 601 20.51 -44.54 -16.26
N ARG A 602 19.93 -45.66 -15.82
CA ARG A 602 19.38 -45.82 -14.48
C ARG A 602 20.43 -45.44 -13.43
N LYS A 603 20.03 -44.60 -12.47
CA LYS A 603 20.86 -44.24 -11.34
C LYS A 603 20.96 -45.36 -10.31
N GLY A 604 22.17 -45.58 -9.81
CA GLY A 604 22.45 -46.52 -8.72
C GLY A 604 22.36 -45.87 -7.35
N ARG A 605 22.66 -46.65 -6.30
CA ARG A 605 22.65 -46.21 -4.90
C ARG A 605 23.41 -44.90 -4.70
N ASN A 606 22.96 -44.06 -3.77
CA ASN A 606 23.55 -42.73 -3.50
C ASN A 606 23.71 -41.85 -4.75
N ASN A 607 22.72 -41.89 -5.66
CA ASN A 607 22.70 -41.05 -6.88
C ASN A 607 23.90 -41.35 -7.82
N ALA A 608 24.41 -42.59 -7.80
CA ALA A 608 25.50 -42.99 -8.69
C ALA A 608 25.04 -42.95 -10.16
N LEU A 609 25.90 -42.48 -11.06
CA LEU A 609 25.60 -42.36 -12.50
C LEU A 609 25.39 -43.69 -13.22
N ARG A 610 25.72 -44.82 -12.58
CA ARG A 610 25.54 -46.16 -13.12
C ARG A 610 24.94 -47.04 -12.04
N ALA A 611 23.83 -47.69 -12.34
CA ALA A 611 23.22 -48.72 -11.51
C ALA A 611 24.00 -50.04 -11.57
N GLU A 612 24.09 -50.72 -10.42
CA GLU A 612 24.53 -52.12 -10.37
C GLU A 612 23.36 -53.08 -10.62
N PRO A 613 23.60 -54.35 -10.99
CA PRO A 613 22.53 -55.34 -11.10
C PRO A 613 21.72 -55.44 -9.80
N GLY A 614 20.41 -55.24 -9.88
CA GLY A 614 19.50 -55.26 -8.74
C GLY A 614 19.25 -53.89 -8.09
N ASP A 615 19.91 -52.81 -8.53
CA ASP A 615 19.53 -51.47 -8.08
C ASP A 615 18.15 -51.08 -8.63
N PRO A 616 17.22 -50.62 -7.75
CA PRO A 616 15.84 -50.35 -8.15
C PRO A 616 15.68 -49.05 -8.94
N GLY A 617 16.70 -48.18 -8.98
CA GLY A 617 16.65 -46.90 -9.69
C GLY A 617 15.77 -45.85 -9.02
N SER A 618 15.62 -44.71 -9.69
CA SER A 618 14.75 -43.61 -9.27
C SER A 618 13.30 -43.85 -9.73
N PRO A 619 12.28 -43.80 -8.85
CA PRO A 619 10.88 -43.85 -9.27
C PRO A 619 10.50 -42.75 -10.26
N TYR A 620 11.19 -41.62 -10.20
CA TYR A 620 10.97 -40.49 -11.09
C TYR A 620 11.49 -40.72 -12.53
N ALA A 621 12.25 -41.80 -12.79
CA ALA A 621 12.63 -42.23 -14.13
C ALA A 621 11.54 -43.08 -14.78
N ILE A 622 10.37 -42.47 -14.95
CA ILE A 622 9.12 -43.11 -15.38
C ILE A 622 9.24 -43.63 -16.81
N GLY A 623 8.90 -44.90 -17.03
CA GLY A 623 8.76 -45.53 -18.33
C GLY A 623 9.73 -46.68 -18.54
N SER A 624 9.20 -47.82 -18.98
CA SER A 624 9.96 -48.94 -19.54
C SER A 624 9.17 -49.57 -20.68
N GLU A 625 9.62 -50.70 -21.21
CA GLU A 625 8.81 -51.49 -22.16
C GLU A 625 7.50 -52.00 -21.56
N GLU A 626 7.37 -52.02 -20.23
CA GLU A 626 6.22 -52.52 -19.49
C GLU A 626 5.11 -51.45 -19.32
N GLY A 627 5.39 -50.18 -19.63
CA GLY A 627 4.39 -49.10 -19.59
C GLY A 627 4.95 -47.73 -19.22
N GLY A 628 4.05 -46.73 -19.18
CA GLY A 628 4.34 -45.33 -18.87
C GLY A 628 3.55 -44.81 -17.66
N HIS A 629 3.15 -43.54 -17.70
CA HIS A 629 2.41 -42.86 -16.62
C HIS A 629 1.03 -43.43 -16.26
N ASP A 630 0.46 -44.31 -17.09
CA ASP A 630 -0.82 -44.98 -16.88
C ASP A 630 -0.66 -46.47 -16.52
N ALA A 631 0.57 -46.91 -16.25
CA ALA A 631 0.90 -48.28 -15.85
C ALA A 631 1.37 -48.36 -14.39
N VAL A 632 1.24 -49.56 -13.80
CA VAL A 632 1.78 -49.91 -12.48
C VAL A 632 3.11 -50.64 -12.67
N HIS A 633 4.10 -50.35 -11.82
CA HIS A 633 5.37 -51.07 -11.79
C HIS A 633 5.13 -52.56 -11.46
N PRO A 634 5.64 -53.52 -12.24
CA PRO A 634 5.29 -54.94 -12.07
C PRO A 634 5.60 -55.52 -10.68
N GLU A 635 6.71 -55.10 -10.06
CA GLU A 635 7.06 -55.55 -8.70
C GLU A 635 6.15 -54.96 -7.59
N LEU A 636 5.37 -53.91 -7.88
CA LEU A 636 4.37 -53.38 -6.94
C LEU A 636 3.05 -54.17 -7.01
N GLY A 637 2.73 -54.75 -8.17
CA GLY A 637 1.52 -55.51 -8.43
C GLY A 637 0.83 -55.09 -9.72
N THR A 638 -0.49 -55.25 -9.75
CA THR A 638 -1.39 -54.94 -10.87
C THR A 638 -2.21 -53.68 -10.60
N ILE A 639 -3.02 -53.25 -11.58
CA ILE A 639 -3.98 -52.16 -11.37
C ILE A 639 -5.08 -52.56 -10.39
N GLU A 640 -5.47 -53.83 -10.37
CA GLU A 640 -6.42 -54.38 -9.41
C GLU A 640 -5.86 -54.33 -7.98
N ASP A 641 -4.58 -54.67 -7.79
CA ASP A 641 -3.91 -54.55 -6.48
C ASP A 641 -3.86 -53.08 -6.02
N PHE A 642 -3.68 -52.14 -6.95
CA PHE A 642 -3.75 -50.71 -6.64
C PHE A 642 -5.16 -50.29 -6.20
N GLN A 643 -6.21 -50.73 -6.89
CA GLN A 643 -7.60 -50.46 -6.49
C GLN A 643 -7.93 -51.04 -5.11
N GLU A 644 -7.37 -52.21 -4.77
CA GLU A 644 -7.48 -52.79 -3.43
C GLU A 644 -6.80 -51.89 -2.39
N LEU A 645 -5.59 -51.39 -2.66
CA LEU A 645 -4.91 -50.43 -1.78
C LEU A 645 -5.75 -49.16 -1.56
N VAL A 646 -6.31 -48.59 -2.63
CA VAL A 646 -7.18 -47.39 -2.53
C VAL A 646 -8.39 -47.69 -1.64
N SER A 647 -9.03 -48.85 -1.83
CA SER A 647 -10.19 -49.27 -1.04
C SER A 647 -9.83 -49.50 0.43
N ALA A 648 -8.69 -50.14 0.70
CA ALA A 648 -8.18 -50.39 2.05
C ALA A 648 -7.80 -49.08 2.77
N ALA A 649 -7.18 -48.13 2.06
CA ALA A 649 -6.87 -46.80 2.58
C ALA A 649 -8.16 -46.06 2.96
N GLN A 650 -9.16 -46.05 2.10
CA GLN A 650 -10.46 -45.43 2.38
C GLN A 650 -11.15 -46.04 3.61
N ALA A 651 -11.09 -47.38 3.76
CA ALA A 651 -11.62 -48.07 4.95
C ALA A 651 -10.91 -47.65 6.26
N GLN A 652 -9.66 -47.19 6.17
CA GLN A 652 -8.90 -46.60 7.28
C GLN A 652 -9.05 -45.08 7.39
N HIS A 653 -9.93 -44.46 6.58
CA HIS A 653 -10.08 -43.00 6.44
C HIS A 653 -8.78 -42.30 6.00
N LEU A 654 -8.02 -42.94 5.12
CA LEU A 654 -6.87 -42.38 4.42
C LEU A 654 -7.22 -42.19 2.95
N GLU A 655 -6.83 -41.05 2.40
CA GLU A 655 -6.87 -40.81 0.96
C GLU A 655 -5.52 -41.13 0.33
N VAL A 656 -5.51 -41.73 -0.86
CA VAL A 656 -4.28 -41.93 -1.64
C VAL A 656 -4.00 -40.71 -2.50
N ALA A 657 -2.80 -40.16 -2.38
CA ALA A 657 -2.24 -39.14 -3.26
C ALA A 657 -1.11 -39.73 -4.11
N LEU A 658 -1.12 -39.46 -5.41
CA LEU A 658 -0.07 -39.89 -6.33
C LEU A 658 0.81 -38.72 -6.77
N ASP A 659 2.09 -39.00 -6.94
CA ASP A 659 2.99 -38.10 -7.66
C ASP A 659 2.61 -38.02 -9.15
N PHE A 660 2.65 -36.82 -9.70
CA PHE A 660 2.51 -36.56 -11.12
C PHE A 660 3.73 -35.80 -11.65
N ALA A 661 4.71 -36.55 -12.14
CA ALA A 661 5.95 -36.03 -12.73
C ALA A 661 5.90 -36.05 -14.26
N ILE A 662 5.90 -34.85 -14.85
CA ILE A 662 5.95 -34.67 -16.32
C ILE A 662 7.41 -34.78 -16.79
N GLN A 663 7.85 -36.03 -16.96
CA GLN A 663 9.16 -36.43 -17.47
C GLN A 663 9.12 -37.92 -17.86
N CYS A 664 10.11 -38.36 -18.62
CA CYS A 664 10.19 -39.72 -19.13
C CYS A 664 11.61 -40.26 -18.97
N SER A 665 11.78 -41.54 -18.69
CA SER A 665 13.04 -42.23 -18.91
C SER A 665 13.33 -42.34 -20.43
N PRO A 666 14.58 -42.62 -20.84
CA PRO A 666 14.88 -42.91 -22.24
C PRO A 666 14.16 -44.15 -22.81
N ASP A 667 13.59 -45.01 -21.95
CA ASP A 667 12.87 -46.22 -22.35
C ASP A 667 11.35 -46.02 -22.43
N HIS A 668 10.85 -44.82 -22.09
CA HIS A 668 9.41 -44.55 -22.04
C HIS A 668 8.74 -44.76 -23.42
N PRO A 669 7.57 -45.44 -23.49
CA PRO A 669 6.90 -45.73 -24.77
C PRO A 669 6.61 -44.50 -25.63
N TRP A 670 6.34 -43.35 -25.02
CA TRP A 670 6.14 -42.07 -25.74
C TRP A 670 7.34 -41.63 -26.58
N LEU A 671 8.59 -42.01 -26.29
CA LEU A 671 9.70 -41.65 -27.17
C LEU A 671 9.60 -42.32 -28.55
N LYS A 672 9.05 -43.54 -28.60
CA LYS A 672 8.82 -44.28 -29.85
C LYS A 672 7.50 -43.86 -30.51
N ALA A 673 6.44 -43.73 -29.72
CA ALA A 673 5.09 -43.46 -30.21
C ALA A 673 4.85 -41.99 -30.60
N HIS A 674 5.50 -41.06 -29.88
CA HIS A 674 5.31 -39.61 -30.00
C HIS A 674 6.66 -38.87 -29.97
N PRO A 675 7.58 -39.15 -30.93
CA PRO A 675 8.87 -38.47 -30.96
C PRO A 675 8.74 -36.94 -31.06
N GLU A 676 7.63 -36.44 -31.63
CA GLU A 676 7.33 -35.01 -31.75
C GLU A 676 7.05 -34.30 -30.42
N TRP A 677 6.91 -35.03 -29.31
CA TRP A 677 6.75 -34.44 -27.97
C TRP A 677 8.08 -34.08 -27.31
N PHE A 678 9.23 -34.39 -27.93
CA PHE A 678 10.55 -34.22 -27.32
C PHE A 678 11.48 -33.40 -28.22
N ASP A 679 12.44 -32.70 -27.62
CA ASP A 679 13.45 -31.90 -28.33
C ASP A 679 14.67 -32.75 -28.67
N TRP A 680 14.73 -33.21 -29.92
CA TRP A 680 15.83 -34.02 -30.44
C TRP A 680 16.97 -33.13 -30.94
N ARG A 681 18.20 -33.43 -30.51
CA ARG A 681 19.40 -32.78 -31.02
C ARG A 681 19.63 -33.17 -32.49
N PRO A 682 20.42 -32.37 -33.25
CA PRO A 682 20.72 -32.68 -34.66
C PRO A 682 21.37 -34.04 -34.91
N ASP A 683 22.01 -34.63 -33.89
CA ASP A 683 22.62 -35.96 -33.95
C ASP A 683 21.67 -37.11 -33.57
N GLY A 684 20.40 -36.80 -33.29
CA GLY A 684 19.37 -37.76 -32.88
C GLY A 684 19.40 -38.11 -31.39
N THR A 685 20.20 -37.44 -30.56
CA THR A 685 20.22 -37.64 -29.11
C THR A 685 19.29 -36.69 -28.37
N LEU A 686 18.90 -37.02 -27.13
CA LEU A 686 18.08 -36.16 -26.28
C LEU A 686 18.93 -35.43 -25.23
N ARG A 687 18.47 -34.24 -24.82
CA ARG A 687 18.99 -33.57 -23.63
C ARG A 687 18.34 -34.20 -22.40
N TYR A 688 19.16 -34.66 -21.46
CA TYR A 688 18.65 -35.06 -20.15
C TYR A 688 18.13 -33.83 -19.39
N ALA A 689 17.23 -34.06 -18.43
CA ALA A 689 16.66 -32.98 -17.63
C ALA A 689 17.68 -32.42 -16.63
N GLU A 690 17.58 -31.12 -16.34
CA GLU A 690 18.38 -30.44 -15.34
C GLU A 690 17.50 -29.48 -14.53
N ASN A 691 17.79 -29.35 -13.24
CA ASN A 691 17.34 -28.24 -12.40
C ASN A 691 18.57 -27.68 -11.67
N PRO A 692 19.33 -26.78 -12.32
CA PRO A 692 20.67 -26.41 -11.87
C PRO A 692 20.73 -26.05 -10.37
N PRO A 693 21.68 -26.62 -9.60
CA PRO A 693 22.82 -27.43 -10.06
C PRO A 693 22.55 -28.94 -10.24
N LYS A 694 21.33 -29.44 -10.00
CA LYS A 694 20.97 -30.86 -10.11
C LYS A 694 20.88 -31.30 -11.58
N ARG A 695 21.44 -32.48 -11.89
CA ARG A 695 21.36 -33.14 -13.20
C ARG A 695 20.68 -34.50 -13.07
N TYR A 696 19.88 -34.84 -14.07
CA TYR A 696 19.05 -36.04 -14.06
C TYR A 696 19.26 -36.84 -15.36
N GLU A 697 20.37 -37.55 -15.44
CA GLU A 697 20.83 -38.30 -16.61
C GLU A 697 19.90 -39.47 -17.01
N ASP A 698 19.05 -39.90 -16.08
CA ASP A 698 18.06 -40.97 -16.18
C ASP A 698 16.71 -40.52 -16.75
N ILE A 699 16.53 -39.21 -17.03
CA ILE A 699 15.26 -38.66 -17.54
C ILE A 699 15.43 -37.61 -18.63
N VAL A 700 14.39 -37.46 -19.43
CA VAL A 700 14.20 -36.44 -20.46
C VAL A 700 12.85 -35.74 -20.25
N ASN A 701 12.78 -34.47 -20.62
CA ASN A 701 11.54 -33.68 -20.50
C ASN A 701 10.81 -33.60 -21.86
N PRO A 702 9.48 -33.70 -21.88
CA PRO A 702 8.68 -33.27 -23.02
C PRO A 702 8.92 -31.77 -23.33
N GLU A 703 8.89 -31.42 -24.61
CA GLU A 703 9.17 -30.09 -25.14
C GLU A 703 7.90 -29.24 -25.25
N PHE A 704 7.80 -28.20 -24.42
CA PHE A 704 6.62 -27.33 -24.35
C PHE A 704 6.73 -26.02 -25.17
N TYR A 705 7.92 -25.51 -25.44
CA TYR A 705 8.20 -24.13 -25.84
C TYR A 705 8.60 -23.90 -27.32
N ALA A 706 8.82 -24.94 -28.13
CA ALA A 706 9.03 -24.79 -29.59
C ALA A 706 7.94 -23.93 -30.31
N SER A 707 8.31 -23.22 -31.39
CA SER A 707 7.47 -22.21 -32.06
C SER A 707 6.14 -22.74 -32.64
N SER A 708 5.16 -21.83 -32.78
CA SER A 708 3.76 -22.08 -33.16
C SER A 708 3.56 -22.76 -34.52
N ASP A 709 4.55 -22.71 -35.39
CA ASP A 709 4.44 -23.26 -36.75
C ASP A 709 4.51 -24.81 -36.77
N VAL A 710 4.81 -25.43 -35.62
CA VAL A 710 4.88 -26.90 -35.41
C VAL A 710 3.80 -27.40 -34.42
N ALA A 711 2.72 -26.62 -34.21
CA ALA A 711 1.71 -26.84 -33.16
C ALA A 711 0.86 -28.15 -33.16
N PRO A 712 0.74 -29.00 -34.21
CA PRO A 712 -0.20 -30.13 -34.19
C PRO A 712 0.05 -31.17 -33.08
N GLY A 713 1.30 -31.41 -32.67
CA GLY A 713 1.64 -32.44 -31.67
C GLY A 713 1.43 -32.02 -30.20
N LYS A 714 1.51 -30.71 -29.90
CA LYS A 714 1.51 -30.21 -28.51
C LYS A 714 0.15 -30.27 -27.83
N ALA A 715 -0.91 -30.07 -28.60
CA ALA A 715 -2.27 -30.31 -28.11
C ALA A 715 -2.46 -31.79 -27.72
N GLY A 716 -1.80 -32.70 -28.44
CA GLY A 716 -1.74 -34.13 -28.12
C GLY A 716 -1.09 -34.38 -26.76
N LEU A 717 0.11 -33.82 -26.53
CA LEU A 717 0.80 -33.91 -25.24
C LEU A 717 -0.06 -33.40 -24.08
N TRP A 718 -0.67 -32.21 -24.21
CA TRP A 718 -1.51 -31.62 -23.16
C TRP A 718 -2.71 -32.50 -22.83
N ARG A 719 -3.38 -33.04 -23.86
CA ARG A 719 -4.50 -33.98 -23.68
C ARG A 719 -4.05 -35.29 -23.04
N ALA A 720 -2.94 -35.88 -23.49
CA ALA A 720 -2.40 -37.10 -22.91
C ALA A 720 -2.10 -36.94 -21.41
N LEU A 721 -1.46 -35.83 -21.02
CA LEU A 721 -1.17 -35.53 -19.61
C LEU A 721 -2.44 -35.32 -18.77
N ARG A 722 -3.46 -34.65 -19.31
CA ARG A 722 -4.78 -34.55 -18.67
C ARG A 722 -5.42 -35.93 -18.52
N ASP A 723 -5.38 -36.73 -19.57
CA ASP A 723 -6.04 -38.04 -19.64
C ASP A 723 -5.39 -39.05 -18.69
N VAL A 724 -4.08 -38.95 -18.42
CA VAL A 724 -3.39 -39.69 -17.34
C VAL A 724 -4.00 -39.36 -15.97
N ILE A 725 -4.22 -38.08 -15.66
CA ILE A 725 -4.84 -37.69 -14.38
C ILE A 725 -6.28 -38.18 -14.29
N LEU A 726 -7.06 -38.04 -15.38
CA LEU A 726 -8.43 -38.55 -15.43
C LEU A 726 -8.49 -40.08 -15.31
N PHE A 727 -7.51 -40.79 -15.87
CA PHE A 727 -7.36 -42.23 -15.70
C PHE A 727 -7.18 -42.57 -14.22
N TRP A 728 -6.19 -42.00 -13.53
CA TRP A 728 -5.99 -42.28 -12.10
C TRP A 728 -7.16 -41.80 -11.23
N ALA A 729 -7.84 -40.71 -11.62
CA ALA A 729 -9.08 -40.30 -10.97
C ALA A 729 -10.17 -41.36 -11.12
N SER A 730 -10.30 -42.00 -12.28
CA SER A 730 -11.23 -43.12 -12.45
C SER A 730 -10.88 -44.34 -11.56
N GLN A 731 -9.61 -44.49 -11.16
CA GLN A 731 -9.13 -45.51 -10.23
C GLN A 731 -9.30 -45.13 -8.74
N GLY A 732 -9.95 -44.00 -8.44
CA GLY A 732 -10.25 -43.57 -7.07
C GLY A 732 -9.26 -42.58 -6.45
N VAL A 733 -8.22 -42.15 -7.18
CA VAL A 733 -7.30 -41.11 -6.73
C VAL A 733 -7.98 -39.74 -6.81
N ARG A 734 -7.87 -38.92 -5.76
CA ARG A 734 -8.46 -37.56 -5.72
C ARG A 734 -7.45 -36.47 -5.39
N THR A 735 -6.19 -36.84 -5.19
CA THR A 735 -5.13 -35.90 -4.85
C THR A 735 -3.88 -36.22 -5.66
N PHE A 736 -3.31 -35.19 -6.27
CA PHE A 736 -2.09 -35.29 -7.07
C PHE A 736 -1.04 -34.31 -6.56
N ARG A 737 0.11 -34.83 -6.15
CA ARG A 737 1.31 -34.02 -5.90
C ARG A 737 2.02 -33.85 -7.22
N VAL A 738 2.06 -32.62 -7.72
CA VAL A 738 2.65 -32.32 -9.03
C VAL A 738 4.10 -31.94 -8.85
N ASP A 739 4.99 -32.68 -9.51
CA ASP A 739 6.44 -32.46 -9.46
C ASP A 739 6.86 -31.25 -10.29
N ASN A 740 7.63 -30.35 -9.67
CA ASN A 740 8.27 -29.20 -10.32
C ASN A 740 7.38 -28.44 -11.35
N PRO A 741 6.12 -28.05 -11.03
CA PRO A 741 5.22 -27.45 -12.01
C PRO A 741 5.74 -26.12 -12.56
N HIS A 742 6.62 -25.44 -11.84
CA HIS A 742 7.28 -24.20 -12.26
C HIS A 742 8.20 -24.35 -13.49
N THR A 743 8.50 -25.59 -13.90
CA THR A 743 9.29 -25.89 -15.12
C THR A 743 8.41 -26.06 -16.37
N LYS A 744 7.08 -26.09 -16.21
CA LYS A 744 6.11 -26.24 -17.31
C LYS A 744 5.31 -24.94 -17.51
N PRO A 745 4.72 -24.71 -18.71
CA PRO A 745 4.07 -23.45 -19.02
C PRO A 745 2.89 -23.13 -18.08
N LEU A 746 2.77 -21.87 -17.67
CA LEU A 746 1.65 -21.41 -16.85
C LEU A 746 0.26 -21.64 -17.50
N PRO A 747 0.05 -21.38 -18.82
CA PRO A 747 -1.24 -21.63 -19.45
C PRO A 747 -1.64 -23.11 -19.48
N PHE A 748 -0.66 -24.01 -19.53
CA PHE A 748 -0.90 -25.46 -19.47
C PHE A 748 -1.57 -25.84 -18.16
N TRP A 749 -1.03 -25.39 -17.02
CA TRP A 749 -1.60 -25.68 -15.71
C TRP A 749 -2.99 -25.08 -15.52
N GLN A 750 -3.18 -23.84 -15.97
CA GLN A 750 -4.49 -23.19 -15.90
C GLN A 750 -5.56 -23.97 -16.66
N TRP A 751 -5.22 -24.48 -17.85
CA TRP A 751 -6.13 -25.28 -18.66
C TRP A 751 -6.35 -26.68 -18.06
N LEU A 752 -5.28 -27.40 -17.72
CA LEU A 752 -5.35 -28.77 -17.23
C LEU A 752 -6.14 -28.88 -15.93
N ILE A 753 -5.88 -27.98 -14.97
CA ILE A 753 -6.59 -27.99 -13.68
C ILE A 753 -8.07 -27.68 -13.89
N ALA A 754 -8.41 -26.70 -14.74
CA ALA A 754 -9.79 -26.37 -15.04
C ALA A 754 -10.56 -27.52 -15.70
N GLU A 755 -9.92 -28.24 -16.64
CA GLU A 755 -10.51 -29.43 -17.28
C GLU A 755 -10.76 -30.55 -16.27
N VAL A 756 -9.74 -30.89 -15.45
CA VAL A 756 -9.85 -31.98 -14.47
C VAL A 756 -10.90 -31.63 -13.40
N GLN A 757 -10.87 -30.42 -12.83
CA GLN A 757 -11.85 -30.01 -11.82
C GLN A 757 -13.25 -29.75 -12.40
N GLY A 758 -13.36 -29.51 -13.71
CA GLY A 758 -14.65 -29.49 -14.41
C GLY A 758 -15.33 -30.87 -14.44
N ALA A 759 -14.54 -31.95 -14.56
CA ALA A 759 -15.03 -33.33 -14.51
C ALA A 759 -15.11 -33.90 -13.08
N HIS A 760 -14.13 -33.59 -12.24
CA HIS A 760 -13.96 -34.06 -10.86
C HIS A 760 -13.65 -32.88 -9.92
N PRO A 761 -14.66 -32.10 -9.51
CA PRO A 761 -14.48 -30.87 -8.72
C PRO A 761 -13.91 -31.11 -7.30
N ASP A 762 -13.81 -32.36 -6.89
CA ASP A 762 -13.21 -32.83 -5.64
C ASP A 762 -11.69 -33.08 -5.73
N VAL A 763 -11.09 -33.01 -6.93
CA VAL A 763 -9.65 -33.23 -7.12
C VAL A 763 -8.80 -32.08 -6.56
N ILE A 764 -7.78 -32.46 -5.78
CA ILE A 764 -6.78 -31.57 -5.18
C ILE A 764 -5.46 -31.67 -5.95
N PHE A 765 -4.86 -30.52 -6.24
CA PHE A 765 -3.50 -30.43 -6.77
C PHE A 765 -2.56 -29.76 -5.76
N LEU A 766 -1.48 -30.46 -5.39
CA LEU A 766 -0.39 -29.92 -4.60
C LEU A 766 0.78 -29.53 -5.51
N SER A 767 1.14 -28.25 -5.53
CA SER A 767 2.26 -27.72 -6.30
C SER A 767 3.58 -27.89 -5.54
N GLU A 768 4.48 -28.76 -6.01
CA GLU A 768 5.87 -28.79 -5.52
C GLU A 768 6.75 -27.77 -6.25
N ALA A 769 6.62 -26.50 -5.87
CA ALA A 769 7.36 -25.42 -6.50
C ALA A 769 8.30 -24.72 -5.51
N PHE A 770 9.52 -25.21 -5.39
CA PHE A 770 10.59 -24.50 -4.68
C PHE A 770 11.31 -23.52 -5.62
N THR A 771 10.63 -22.42 -5.94
CA THR A 771 11.08 -21.37 -6.86
C THR A 771 10.77 -20.00 -6.26
N HIS A 772 11.03 -18.88 -6.93
CA HIS A 772 10.76 -17.54 -6.40
C HIS A 772 9.28 -17.33 -5.99
N PRO A 773 8.99 -16.50 -4.96
CA PRO A 773 7.65 -16.39 -4.36
C PRO A 773 6.57 -15.99 -5.37
N LYS A 774 6.88 -15.05 -6.28
CA LYS A 774 5.94 -14.59 -7.31
C LYS A 774 5.44 -15.73 -8.20
N LEU A 775 6.30 -16.67 -8.55
CA LEU A 775 5.95 -17.81 -9.39
C LEU A 775 5.14 -18.85 -8.60
N MET A 776 5.49 -19.11 -7.33
CA MET A 776 4.70 -19.95 -6.42
C MET A 776 3.27 -19.42 -6.25
N TYR A 777 3.14 -18.12 -5.99
CA TYR A 777 1.85 -17.45 -5.86
C TYR A 777 1.07 -17.45 -7.18
N ARG A 778 1.75 -17.31 -8.32
CA ARG A 778 1.10 -17.44 -9.62
C ARG A 778 0.50 -18.83 -9.79
N LEU A 779 1.22 -19.91 -9.47
CA LEU A 779 0.68 -21.27 -9.56
C LEU A 779 -0.55 -21.46 -8.66
N GLY A 780 -0.51 -20.94 -7.43
CA GLY A 780 -1.68 -20.89 -6.55
C GLY A 780 -2.89 -20.21 -7.23
N LYS A 781 -2.69 -19.03 -7.82
CA LYS A 781 -3.75 -18.29 -8.54
C LYS A 781 -4.33 -19.03 -9.75
N LEU A 782 -3.51 -19.85 -10.43
CA LEU A 782 -3.93 -20.58 -11.64
C LEU A 782 -4.83 -21.79 -11.35
N GLY A 783 -4.86 -22.28 -10.12
CA GLY A 783 -5.79 -23.35 -9.71
C GLY A 783 -5.22 -24.36 -8.73
N PHE A 784 -3.91 -24.39 -8.48
CA PHE A 784 -3.32 -25.35 -7.53
C PHE A 784 -3.92 -25.22 -6.13
N SER A 785 -4.60 -26.26 -5.65
CA SER A 785 -5.31 -26.28 -4.37
C SER A 785 -4.40 -26.01 -3.18
N GLN A 786 -3.18 -26.55 -3.23
CA GLN A 786 -2.17 -26.52 -2.18
C GLN A 786 -0.79 -26.22 -2.78
N SER A 787 0.12 -25.72 -1.95
CA SER A 787 1.48 -25.40 -2.37
C SER A 787 2.51 -25.79 -1.32
N TYR A 788 3.59 -26.46 -1.74
CA TYR A 788 4.81 -26.51 -0.93
C TYR A 788 5.32 -25.09 -0.64
N THR A 789 6.17 -24.96 0.38
CA THR A 789 6.54 -23.68 0.98
C THR A 789 8.02 -23.61 1.33
N TYR A 790 8.49 -22.44 1.76
CA TYR A 790 9.85 -22.31 2.29
C TYR A 790 9.99 -22.71 3.75
N PHE A 791 8.99 -23.37 4.33
CA PHE A 791 8.95 -23.69 5.75
C PHE A 791 10.27 -24.29 6.25
N THR A 792 10.82 -25.28 5.54
CA THR A 792 12.08 -25.98 5.87
C THR A 792 13.29 -25.07 6.01
N TRP A 793 13.31 -23.91 5.34
CA TRP A 793 14.41 -22.92 5.36
C TRP A 793 14.05 -21.66 6.17
N ARG A 794 13.13 -21.76 7.13
CA ARG A 794 12.84 -20.71 8.12
C ARG A 794 13.18 -21.25 9.50
N HIS A 795 14.11 -20.62 10.18
CA HIS A 795 14.65 -21.11 11.47
C HIS A 795 14.53 -20.06 12.57
N GLY A 796 14.89 -18.81 12.27
CA GLY A 796 14.86 -17.74 13.26
C GLY A 796 13.43 -17.34 13.63
N LYS A 797 13.25 -16.82 14.86
CA LYS A 797 11.96 -16.31 15.36
C LYS A 797 11.34 -15.29 14.41
N GLN A 798 12.14 -14.31 13.94
CA GLN A 798 11.69 -13.28 13.01
C GLN A 798 11.32 -13.88 11.64
N GLU A 799 12.19 -14.72 11.07
CA GLU A 799 11.95 -15.38 9.77
C GLU A 799 10.66 -16.21 9.78
N LEU A 800 10.43 -16.97 10.84
CA LEU A 800 9.21 -17.76 11.04
C LEU A 800 7.99 -16.83 11.20
N THR A 801 8.10 -15.79 12.03
CA THR A 801 7.00 -14.84 12.26
C THR A 801 6.59 -14.17 10.95
N ASP A 802 7.54 -13.60 10.21
CA ASP A 802 7.28 -12.89 8.96
C ASP A 802 6.65 -13.82 7.92
N TYR A 803 7.23 -15.01 7.73
CA TYR A 803 6.74 -15.95 6.72
C TYR A 803 5.35 -16.50 7.07
N LEU A 804 5.13 -16.86 8.33
CA LEU A 804 3.84 -17.40 8.78
C LEU A 804 2.74 -16.34 8.68
N LEU A 805 3.02 -15.08 9.02
CA LEU A 805 2.07 -13.98 8.85
C LEU A 805 1.80 -13.66 7.39
N GLU A 806 2.81 -13.71 6.51
CA GLU A 806 2.66 -13.50 5.06
C GLU A 806 1.66 -14.51 4.47
N VAL A 807 1.88 -15.81 4.73
CA VAL A 807 1.05 -16.85 4.13
C VAL A 807 -0.31 -17.01 4.82
N SER A 808 -0.48 -16.58 6.07
CA SER A 808 -1.74 -16.74 6.81
C SER A 808 -2.73 -15.58 6.64
N ARG A 809 -2.40 -14.53 5.86
CA ARG A 809 -3.21 -13.31 5.74
C ARG A 809 -3.58 -12.99 4.29
N PRO A 810 -4.72 -12.31 4.05
CA PRO A 810 -5.03 -11.73 2.75
C PRO A 810 -3.95 -10.72 2.33
N PRO A 811 -3.62 -10.63 1.03
CA PRO A 811 -4.28 -11.33 -0.07
C PRO A 811 -3.79 -12.77 -0.30
N VAL A 812 -2.66 -13.20 0.30
CA VAL A 812 -2.05 -14.51 0.02
C VAL A 812 -2.97 -15.65 0.40
N SER A 813 -3.59 -15.58 1.59
CA SER A 813 -4.50 -16.63 2.07
C SER A 813 -5.78 -16.79 1.24
N ASP A 814 -6.12 -15.83 0.37
CA ASP A 814 -7.30 -15.94 -0.49
C ASP A 814 -7.08 -16.84 -1.71
N TYR A 815 -5.84 -17.20 -2.06
CA TYR A 815 -5.56 -18.05 -3.22
C TYR A 815 -4.44 -19.09 -3.01
N PHE A 816 -3.65 -18.97 -1.95
CA PHE A 816 -2.49 -19.83 -1.69
C PHE A 816 -2.67 -20.54 -0.35
N ARG A 817 -2.65 -21.88 -0.34
CA ARG A 817 -2.74 -22.69 0.89
C ARG A 817 -1.39 -23.35 1.17
N PRO A 818 -0.68 -22.95 2.24
CA PRO A 818 0.68 -23.41 2.52
C PRO A 818 0.68 -24.82 3.10
N HIS A 819 1.35 -25.75 2.41
CA HIS A 819 1.54 -27.12 2.87
C HIS A 819 2.94 -27.27 3.50
N PHE A 820 2.98 -27.53 4.81
CA PHE A 820 4.21 -27.58 5.59
C PHE A 820 4.72 -29.01 5.74
N PHE A 821 5.40 -29.50 4.70
CA PHE A 821 6.25 -30.67 4.84
C PHE A 821 7.46 -30.37 5.73
N VAL A 822 7.69 -31.21 6.75
CA VAL A 822 8.83 -31.07 7.67
C VAL A 822 10.14 -31.60 7.09
N ASN A 823 10.04 -32.53 6.15
CA ASN A 823 11.11 -33.09 5.33
C ASN A 823 10.50 -33.62 4.02
N THR A 824 11.34 -33.89 3.02
CA THR A 824 10.96 -34.60 1.78
C THR A 824 12.12 -35.52 1.38
N PRO A 825 11.95 -36.47 0.44
CA PRO A 825 13.06 -37.31 -0.02
C PRO A 825 14.26 -36.52 -0.60
N ASP A 826 14.02 -35.27 -0.99
CA ASP A 826 15.01 -34.32 -1.53
C ASP A 826 15.54 -33.31 -0.50
N ILE A 827 14.84 -33.15 0.62
CA ILE A 827 15.12 -32.12 1.63
C ILE A 827 15.19 -32.79 3.00
N ASN A 828 16.42 -33.06 3.42
CA ASN A 828 16.87 -33.28 4.79
C ASN A 828 17.38 -31.93 5.35
N PRO A 829 16.52 -31.10 5.96
CA PRO A 829 16.87 -29.73 6.33
C PRO A 829 18.09 -29.67 7.26
N TYR A 830 19.00 -28.71 7.04
CA TYR A 830 20.20 -28.56 7.88
C TYR A 830 19.90 -28.53 9.38
N PHE A 831 18.82 -27.84 9.77
CA PHE A 831 18.39 -27.80 11.16
C PHE A 831 18.19 -29.21 11.78
N LEU A 832 17.66 -30.17 11.03
CA LEU A 832 17.43 -31.54 11.53
C LEU A 832 18.71 -32.37 11.64
N GLN A 833 19.73 -32.06 10.82
CA GLN A 833 20.98 -32.81 10.75
C GLN A 833 21.77 -32.76 12.07
N GLU A 834 21.65 -31.66 12.82
CA GLU A 834 22.45 -31.40 14.02
C GLU A 834 21.63 -31.32 15.33
N SER A 835 20.30 -31.20 15.24
CA SER A 835 19.43 -30.92 16.40
C SER A 835 18.98 -32.16 17.20
N GLY A 836 19.21 -33.37 16.68
CA GLY A 836 18.74 -34.61 17.30
C GLY A 836 17.21 -34.65 17.48
N ARG A 837 16.71 -35.53 18.35
CA ARG A 837 15.26 -35.78 18.56
C ARG A 837 14.47 -34.50 18.84
N ALA A 838 15.04 -33.56 19.60
CA ALA A 838 14.38 -32.31 19.97
C ALA A 838 14.02 -31.45 18.74
N GLY A 839 14.91 -31.37 17.75
CA GLY A 839 14.63 -30.63 16.52
C GLY A 839 13.46 -31.20 15.71
N PHE A 840 13.34 -32.53 15.63
CA PHE A 840 12.20 -33.17 14.97
C PHE A 840 10.88 -32.84 15.68
N LEU A 841 10.87 -32.86 17.02
CA LEU A 841 9.72 -32.43 17.82
C LEU A 841 9.35 -30.95 17.57
N ILE A 842 10.33 -30.06 17.54
CA ILE A 842 10.14 -28.62 17.26
C ILE A 842 9.50 -28.43 15.88
N ARG A 843 10.06 -29.07 14.84
CA ARG A 843 9.56 -28.92 13.46
C ARG A 843 8.18 -29.52 13.28
N ALA A 844 7.89 -30.66 13.91
CA ALA A 844 6.56 -31.26 13.91
C ALA A 844 5.54 -30.32 14.57
N ALA A 845 5.83 -29.78 15.75
CA ALA A 845 4.93 -28.87 16.45
C ALA A 845 4.69 -27.57 15.65
N LEU A 846 5.74 -26.96 15.10
CA LEU A 846 5.63 -25.78 14.25
C LEU A 846 4.69 -26.04 13.06
N ALA A 847 4.95 -27.10 12.28
CA ALA A 847 4.13 -27.42 11.11
C ALA A 847 2.67 -27.72 11.50
N ALA A 848 2.49 -28.57 12.51
CA ALA A 848 1.19 -29.05 12.99
C ALA A 848 0.31 -27.94 13.61
N THR A 849 0.88 -26.86 14.12
CA THR A 849 0.11 -25.82 14.84
C THR A 849 0.01 -24.49 14.09
N THR A 850 0.76 -24.31 13.00
CA THR A 850 0.78 -23.05 12.23
C THR A 850 0.16 -23.16 10.84
N SER A 851 -0.04 -24.36 10.30
CA SER A 851 -0.79 -24.57 9.06
C SER A 851 -1.87 -25.64 9.22
N GLY A 852 -3.00 -25.46 8.54
CA GLY A 852 -4.01 -26.51 8.36
C GLY A 852 -3.47 -27.70 7.55
N LEU A 853 -2.41 -27.51 6.77
CA LEU A 853 -1.79 -28.54 5.94
C LEU A 853 -0.35 -28.79 6.38
N TRP A 854 -0.05 -30.02 6.78
CA TRP A 854 1.32 -30.43 7.07
C TRP A 854 1.57 -31.86 6.59
N GLY A 855 2.84 -32.21 6.41
CA GLY A 855 3.22 -33.55 6.01
C GLY A 855 4.62 -33.94 6.43
N MET A 856 4.93 -35.22 6.30
CA MET A 856 6.28 -35.75 6.50
C MET A 856 6.55 -36.91 5.55
N TYR A 857 7.83 -37.14 5.28
CA TYR A 857 8.35 -38.32 4.60
C TYR A 857 8.86 -39.34 5.63
N SER A 858 8.48 -40.61 5.40
CA SER A 858 8.80 -41.76 6.25
C SER A 858 10.28 -41.83 6.63
N GLY A 859 10.54 -42.03 7.92
CA GLY A 859 11.86 -41.90 8.52
C GLY A 859 11.98 -40.67 9.41
N PHE A 860 11.15 -39.64 9.18
CA PHE A 860 11.04 -38.49 10.08
C PHE A 860 10.64 -38.89 11.50
N GLU A 861 9.67 -39.80 11.64
CA GLU A 861 9.22 -40.28 12.94
C GLU A 861 10.30 -41.04 13.71
N LEU A 862 11.32 -41.52 13.00
CA LEU A 862 12.48 -42.19 13.58
C LEU A 862 13.61 -41.21 13.91
N CYS A 863 13.47 -39.92 13.56
CA CYS A 863 14.51 -38.90 13.63
C CYS A 863 15.71 -39.21 12.71
N GLU A 864 15.46 -39.77 11.52
CA GLU A 864 16.53 -39.97 10.53
C GLU A 864 16.97 -38.62 9.96
N ALA A 865 18.27 -38.30 10.10
CA ALA A 865 18.82 -37.02 9.69
C ALA A 865 20.18 -37.13 8.98
N ARG A 866 20.68 -38.34 8.73
CA ARG A 866 22.05 -38.56 8.24
C ARG A 866 22.20 -37.99 6.81
N PRO A 867 23.03 -36.94 6.61
CA PRO A 867 23.11 -36.28 5.32
C PRO A 867 24.24 -36.83 4.46
N VAL A 868 24.15 -36.62 3.16
CA VAL A 868 25.35 -36.50 2.32
C VAL A 868 26.09 -35.25 2.79
N PRO A 869 27.39 -35.31 3.16
CA PRO A 869 28.09 -34.18 3.77
C PRO A 869 27.97 -32.88 2.97
N GLY A 870 27.55 -31.80 3.65
CA GLY A 870 27.38 -30.47 3.05
C GLY A 870 26.19 -30.32 2.11
N LYS A 871 25.24 -31.26 2.13
CA LYS A 871 24.03 -31.24 1.30
C LYS A 871 22.78 -31.48 2.14
N GLU A 872 21.63 -31.11 1.60
CA GLU A 872 20.30 -31.46 2.14
C GLU A 872 19.80 -32.81 1.62
N GLU A 873 20.62 -33.63 0.96
CA GLU A 873 20.23 -34.98 0.56
C GLU A 873 20.48 -35.99 1.69
N TYR A 874 19.57 -36.94 1.87
CA TYR A 874 19.76 -38.08 2.76
C TYR A 874 20.89 -39.00 2.25
N LEU A 875 21.76 -39.45 3.16
CA LEU A 875 22.72 -40.52 2.85
C LEU A 875 21.97 -41.86 2.72
N ASP A 876 22.33 -42.65 1.72
CA ASP A 876 21.65 -43.90 1.34
C ASP A 876 20.16 -43.64 1.05
N SER A 877 19.88 -42.58 0.28
CA SER A 877 18.52 -42.10 -0.02
C SER A 877 17.64 -43.19 -0.62
N GLU A 878 16.43 -43.32 -0.06
CA GLU A 878 15.38 -44.25 -0.51
C GLU A 878 14.96 -44.04 -1.98
N LYS A 879 15.27 -42.86 -2.56
CA LYS A 879 15.10 -42.61 -3.99
C LYS A 879 15.89 -43.56 -4.87
N TYR A 880 17.03 -44.08 -4.41
CA TYR A 880 17.92 -44.89 -5.25
C TYR A 880 18.17 -46.30 -4.72
N GLN A 881 17.59 -46.67 -3.58
CA GLN A 881 17.73 -47.99 -2.97
C GLN A 881 16.51 -48.34 -2.11
N LEU A 882 16.30 -49.62 -1.86
CA LEU A 882 15.33 -50.08 -0.87
C LEU A 882 15.81 -49.73 0.54
N ARG A 883 14.89 -49.37 1.42
CA ARG A 883 15.16 -49.09 2.84
C ARG A 883 14.28 -49.96 3.71
N HIS A 884 14.90 -50.61 4.69
CA HIS A 884 14.18 -51.33 5.73
C HIS A 884 14.32 -50.57 7.04
N TRP A 885 13.18 -50.28 7.69
CA TRP A 885 13.12 -49.48 8.91
C TRP A 885 12.74 -50.32 10.12
N ASP A 886 13.45 -50.14 11.23
CA ASP A 886 12.97 -50.58 12.54
C ASP A 886 11.99 -49.53 13.09
N TRP A 887 10.69 -49.74 12.84
CA TRP A 887 9.63 -48.85 13.28
C TRP A 887 9.50 -48.76 14.82
N GLY A 888 10.03 -49.77 15.54
CA GLY A 888 10.06 -49.82 17.01
C GLY A 888 11.29 -49.16 17.63
N ARG A 889 12.19 -48.58 16.81
CA ARG A 889 13.47 -48.01 17.25
C ARG A 889 13.28 -47.08 18.47
N PRO A 890 13.97 -47.31 19.60
CA PRO A 890 13.91 -46.44 20.77
C PRO A 890 14.24 -44.99 20.40
N GLY A 891 13.51 -44.03 20.97
CA GLY A 891 13.70 -42.60 20.71
C GLY A 891 12.90 -42.04 19.53
N ASN A 892 12.09 -42.86 18.84
CA ASN A 892 11.13 -42.36 17.85
C ASN A 892 10.12 -41.36 18.46
N ILE A 893 9.44 -40.61 17.59
CA ILE A 893 8.49 -39.56 17.96
C ILE A 893 7.05 -39.85 17.50
N VAL A 894 6.74 -41.12 17.22
CA VAL A 894 5.42 -41.59 16.72
C VAL A 894 4.28 -41.12 17.63
N GLN A 895 4.45 -41.25 18.95
CA GLN A 895 3.43 -40.82 19.92
C GLN A 895 3.21 -39.30 19.93
N ALA A 896 4.28 -38.51 19.76
CA ALA A 896 4.16 -37.06 19.68
C ALA A 896 3.43 -36.63 18.42
N ILE A 897 3.72 -37.27 17.28
CA ILE A 897 3.01 -37.06 16.00
C ILE A 897 1.52 -37.41 16.16
N ALA A 898 1.21 -38.56 16.75
CA ALA A 898 -0.16 -38.98 17.02
C ALA A 898 -0.91 -37.97 17.90
N ARG A 899 -0.27 -37.46 18.96
CA ARG A 899 -0.86 -36.45 19.84
C ARG A 899 -1.08 -35.12 19.12
N LEU A 900 -0.12 -34.66 18.30
CA LEU A 900 -0.27 -33.43 17.51
C LEU A 900 -1.43 -33.53 16.50
N ASN A 901 -1.55 -34.64 15.78
CA ASN A 901 -2.66 -34.87 14.85
C ASN A 901 -4.01 -34.97 15.57
N HIS A 902 -4.06 -35.61 16.74
CA HIS A 902 -5.26 -35.63 17.58
C HIS A 902 -5.66 -34.21 18.02
N ILE A 903 -4.69 -33.41 18.51
CA ILE A 903 -4.90 -32.01 18.91
C ILE A 903 -5.45 -31.19 17.74
N ARG A 904 -4.87 -31.31 16.55
CA ARG A 904 -5.37 -30.63 15.34
C ARG A 904 -6.81 -31.01 15.04
N ARG A 905 -7.17 -32.29 15.15
CA ARG A 905 -8.50 -32.80 14.81
C ARG A 905 -9.60 -32.29 15.74
N ILE A 906 -9.29 -32.09 17.02
CA ILE A 906 -10.28 -31.61 18.02
C ILE A 906 -10.29 -30.08 18.21
N ASN A 907 -9.48 -29.33 17.46
CA ASN A 907 -9.38 -27.87 17.56
C ASN A 907 -9.55 -27.19 16.20
N PRO A 908 -10.75 -26.67 15.86
CA PRO A 908 -11.01 -25.97 14.61
C PRO A 908 -10.03 -24.84 14.28
N ALA A 909 -9.48 -24.14 15.28
CA ALA A 909 -8.50 -23.07 15.06
C ALA A 909 -7.19 -23.54 14.39
N LEU A 910 -6.84 -24.82 14.52
CA LEU A 910 -5.67 -25.44 13.88
C LEU A 910 -5.97 -26.02 12.50
N GLN A 911 -7.22 -25.91 12.03
CA GLN A 911 -7.69 -26.45 10.75
C GLN A 911 -7.94 -25.35 9.72
N MET A 912 -7.91 -24.09 10.14
CA MET A 912 -8.02 -22.94 9.27
C MET A 912 -6.64 -22.42 8.90
N GLN A 913 -6.54 -21.60 7.84
CA GLN A 913 -5.28 -20.95 7.49
C GLN A 913 -5.09 -19.63 8.25
N GLN A 914 -6.18 -18.87 8.41
CA GLN A 914 -6.22 -17.60 9.13
C GLN A 914 -6.31 -17.80 10.66
N GLY A 915 -6.30 -16.71 11.42
CA GLY A 915 -6.46 -16.75 12.88
C GLY A 915 -5.15 -16.89 13.66
N LEU A 916 -4.00 -16.73 13.01
CA LEU A 916 -2.67 -16.69 13.65
C LEU A 916 -2.32 -15.29 14.17
N ALA A 917 -1.95 -15.21 15.45
CA ALA A 917 -1.41 -14.00 16.06
C ALA A 917 -0.20 -14.33 16.95
N PHE A 918 0.91 -13.64 16.75
CA PHE A 918 2.12 -13.76 17.56
C PHE A 918 2.08 -12.80 18.76
N HIS A 919 2.68 -13.23 19.86
CA HIS A 919 2.71 -12.49 21.13
C HIS A 919 4.15 -12.41 21.66
N SER A 920 4.41 -11.38 22.46
CA SER A 920 5.73 -11.14 23.04
C SER A 920 6.06 -12.13 24.15
N VAL A 921 7.35 -12.49 24.23
CA VAL A 921 7.96 -13.28 25.29
C VAL A 921 9.33 -12.67 25.57
N ASP A 922 9.74 -12.62 26.83
CA ASP A 922 11.05 -12.13 27.28
C ASP A 922 12.23 -13.08 26.96
N ASN A 923 12.04 -14.01 26.02
CA ASN A 923 13.06 -14.91 25.51
C ASN A 923 12.96 -15.02 23.98
N GLU A 924 14.06 -14.71 23.28
CA GLU A 924 14.12 -14.77 21.81
C GLU A 924 14.18 -16.19 21.23
N GLN A 925 14.50 -17.19 22.06
CA GLN A 925 14.44 -18.60 21.69
C GLN A 925 13.06 -19.23 21.88
N ILE A 926 12.05 -18.46 22.36
CA ILE A 926 10.68 -18.95 22.50
C ILE A 926 9.78 -18.20 21.51
N LEU A 927 9.11 -18.96 20.65
CA LEU A 927 8.04 -18.48 19.79
C LEU A 927 6.71 -18.71 20.52
N PHE A 928 5.91 -17.67 20.70
CA PHE A 928 4.58 -17.76 21.34
C PHE A 928 3.51 -17.12 20.46
N PHE A 929 2.44 -17.86 20.23
CA PHE A 929 1.34 -17.43 19.37
C PHE A 929 0.02 -18.08 19.76
N THR A 930 -1.05 -17.51 19.23
CA THR A 930 -2.40 -18.05 19.34
C THR A 930 -2.96 -18.37 17.96
N ARG A 931 -3.79 -19.41 17.93
CA ARG A 931 -4.66 -19.79 16.83
C ARG A 931 -6.10 -19.65 17.30
N SER A 932 -6.93 -18.92 16.57
CA SER A 932 -8.34 -18.73 16.91
C SER A 932 -9.27 -18.89 15.72
N THR A 933 -10.44 -19.46 15.95
CA THR A 933 -11.58 -19.29 15.04
C THR A 933 -12.00 -17.82 14.95
N PRO A 934 -12.69 -17.38 13.88
CA PRO A 934 -13.12 -15.98 13.72
C PRO A 934 -14.00 -15.44 14.86
N ASP A 935 -14.89 -16.28 15.38
CA ASP A 935 -15.77 -16.01 16.53
C ASP A 935 -15.09 -16.26 17.89
N ARG A 936 -13.86 -16.81 17.87
CA ARG A 936 -13.03 -17.13 19.04
C ARG A 936 -13.69 -18.13 19.99
N ASP A 937 -14.56 -19.00 19.48
CA ASP A 937 -15.13 -20.13 20.23
C ASP A 937 -14.08 -21.24 20.53
N ASN A 938 -13.00 -21.29 19.74
CA ASN A 938 -11.86 -22.16 19.93
C ASN A 938 -10.57 -21.32 19.84
N VAL A 939 -9.82 -21.24 20.93
CA VAL A 939 -8.54 -20.53 21.00
C VAL A 939 -7.47 -21.46 21.56
N VAL A 940 -6.43 -21.70 20.76
CA VAL A 940 -5.26 -22.52 21.10
C VAL A 940 -4.06 -21.60 21.27
N LEU A 941 -3.33 -21.77 22.36
CA LEU A 941 -2.09 -21.07 22.68
C LEU A 941 -0.93 -22.04 22.52
N VAL A 942 0.16 -21.61 21.90
CA VAL A 942 1.30 -22.47 21.59
C VAL A 942 2.59 -21.73 21.90
N ALA A 943 3.44 -22.33 22.73
CA ALA A 943 4.82 -21.87 22.93
C ALA A 943 5.80 -22.96 22.51
N ILE A 944 6.80 -22.61 21.70
CA ILE A 944 7.78 -23.54 21.12
C ILE A 944 9.19 -22.97 21.31
N SER A 945 10.10 -23.79 21.82
CA SER A 945 11.54 -23.52 21.84
C SER A 945 12.10 -23.64 20.43
N LEU A 946 12.89 -22.67 20.00
CA LEU A 946 13.67 -22.71 18.76
C LEU A 946 15.07 -23.28 18.97
N ASP A 947 15.48 -23.44 20.23
CA ASP A 947 16.73 -24.09 20.63
C ASP A 947 16.49 -25.58 20.92
N PRO A 948 17.08 -26.50 20.13
CA PRO A 948 16.93 -27.93 20.34
C PRO A 948 17.90 -28.50 21.39
N HIS A 949 18.85 -27.71 21.89
CA HIS A 949 19.96 -28.20 22.72
C HIS A 949 19.83 -27.80 24.19
N ALA A 950 19.32 -26.60 24.48
CA ALA A 950 19.23 -26.09 25.84
C ALA A 950 17.80 -25.95 26.34
N ARG A 951 17.66 -25.98 27.68
CA ARG A 951 16.44 -25.59 28.36
C ARG A 951 16.21 -24.09 28.17
N GLN A 952 14.98 -23.74 27.81
CA GLN A 952 14.52 -22.36 27.66
C GLN A 952 13.46 -22.03 28.70
N THR A 953 13.54 -20.86 29.30
CA THR A 953 12.53 -20.32 30.23
C THR A 953 12.06 -18.96 29.73
N GLY A 954 10.80 -18.61 29.98
CA GLY A 954 10.27 -17.32 29.60
C GLY A 954 8.96 -16.98 30.30
N ARG A 955 8.62 -15.71 30.29
CA ARG A 955 7.38 -15.14 30.82
C ARG A 955 6.46 -14.75 29.66
N LEU A 956 5.40 -15.52 29.48
CA LEU A 956 4.37 -15.30 28.46
C LEU A 956 3.30 -14.34 28.99
N GLU A 957 2.83 -13.41 28.17
CA GLU A 957 1.65 -12.60 28.45
C GLU A 957 0.43 -13.13 27.72
N LEU A 958 -0.63 -13.49 28.45
CA LEU A 958 -1.89 -13.91 27.88
C LEU A 958 -2.64 -12.69 27.31
N PRO A 959 -3.10 -12.69 26.05
CA PRO A 959 -3.77 -11.55 25.42
C PRO A 959 -5.24 -11.41 25.88
N LEU A 960 -5.46 -11.16 27.17
CA LEU A 960 -6.78 -11.18 27.82
C LEU A 960 -7.74 -10.12 27.27
N GLU A 961 -7.23 -8.94 26.91
CA GLU A 961 -8.03 -7.87 26.32
C GLU A 961 -8.61 -8.30 24.97
N ALA A 962 -7.79 -8.94 24.13
CA ALA A 962 -8.23 -9.47 22.85
C ALA A 962 -9.31 -10.55 23.00
N TRP A 963 -9.39 -11.23 24.14
CA TRP A 963 -10.42 -12.24 24.43
C TRP A 963 -11.61 -11.69 25.24
N GLY A 964 -11.59 -10.42 25.64
CA GLY A 964 -12.62 -9.85 26.53
C GLY A 964 -12.62 -10.46 27.94
N LEU A 965 -11.48 -10.99 28.40
CA LEU A 965 -11.31 -11.67 29.68
C LEU A 965 -10.48 -10.87 30.70
N SER A 966 -10.20 -9.58 30.43
CA SER A 966 -9.46 -8.71 31.34
C SER A 966 -10.06 -8.71 32.76
N GLY A 967 -9.22 -9.00 33.76
CA GLY A 967 -9.61 -9.03 35.17
C GLY A 967 -10.44 -10.26 35.60
N ARG A 968 -10.51 -11.31 34.77
CA ARG A 968 -11.23 -12.56 35.07
C ARG A 968 -10.26 -13.75 35.17
N PRO A 969 -10.55 -14.77 36.00
CA PRO A 969 -9.83 -16.04 35.93
C PRO A 969 -9.98 -16.70 34.55
N VAL A 970 -8.89 -17.25 34.02
CA VAL A 970 -8.82 -17.82 32.68
C VAL A 970 -8.59 -19.33 32.78
N PRO A 971 -9.63 -20.15 32.57
CA PRO A 971 -9.50 -21.60 32.62
C PRO A 971 -8.81 -22.12 31.33
N LEU A 972 -7.75 -22.88 31.51
CA LEU A 972 -6.89 -23.43 30.46
C LEU A 972 -6.84 -24.94 30.56
N HIS A 973 -6.82 -25.59 29.40
CA HIS A 973 -6.57 -27.02 29.25
C HIS A 973 -5.23 -27.24 28.56
N ASP A 974 -4.29 -27.91 29.24
CA ASP A 974 -3.05 -28.38 28.64
C ASP A 974 -3.30 -29.61 27.77
N LEU A 975 -3.21 -29.40 26.46
CA LEU A 975 -3.51 -30.40 25.46
C LEU A 975 -2.41 -31.46 25.32
N LEU A 976 -1.24 -31.33 25.95
CA LEU A 976 -0.24 -32.40 25.97
C LEU A 976 -0.41 -33.33 27.16
N SER A 977 -0.63 -32.76 28.35
CA SER A 977 -0.74 -33.51 29.60
C SER A 977 -2.18 -33.86 30.03
N ASP A 978 -3.19 -33.30 29.33
CA ASP A 978 -4.62 -33.40 29.64
C ASP A 978 -5.03 -32.74 30.98
N GLN A 979 -4.18 -31.85 31.50
CA GLN A 979 -4.41 -31.16 32.77
C GLN A 979 -5.21 -29.86 32.59
N HIS A 980 -6.18 -29.61 33.46
CA HIS A 980 -6.92 -28.35 33.51
C HIS A 980 -6.40 -27.48 34.66
N PHE A 981 -6.25 -26.19 34.41
CA PHE A 981 -5.80 -25.22 35.42
C PHE A 981 -6.35 -23.82 35.13
N THR A 982 -6.40 -22.97 36.16
CA THR A 982 -6.93 -21.60 36.03
C THR A 982 -5.82 -20.58 36.22
N ALA A 983 -5.68 -19.68 35.24
CA ALA A 983 -4.78 -18.55 35.26
C ALA A 983 -5.47 -17.32 35.90
N TYR A 984 -4.95 -16.82 37.03
CA TYR A 984 -5.50 -15.66 37.75
C TYR A 984 -4.82 -14.32 37.41
N ASP A 985 -3.73 -14.37 36.66
CA ASP A 985 -2.99 -13.20 36.19
C ASP A 985 -2.60 -13.38 34.70
N PRO A 986 -2.28 -12.30 33.98
CA PRO A 986 -1.92 -12.38 32.57
C PRO A 986 -0.55 -13.03 32.33
N TRP A 987 0.35 -13.09 33.30
CA TRP A 987 1.72 -13.58 33.10
C TRP A 987 1.91 -15.05 33.47
N ARG A 988 2.56 -15.83 32.60
CA ARG A 988 2.88 -17.24 32.86
C ARG A 988 4.36 -17.50 32.69
N HIS A 989 5.00 -18.00 33.75
CA HIS A 989 6.33 -18.57 33.62
C HIS A 989 6.22 -19.96 33.00
N VAL A 990 7.01 -20.20 31.97
CA VAL A 990 7.07 -21.50 31.28
C VAL A 990 8.51 -21.97 31.17
N GLU A 991 8.66 -23.29 31.17
CA GLU A 991 9.93 -23.98 30.97
C GLU A 991 9.75 -24.99 29.83
N LEU A 992 10.63 -24.92 28.83
CA LEU A 992 10.67 -25.82 27.68
C LEU A 992 12.04 -26.51 27.66
N THR A 993 12.06 -27.83 27.57
CA THR A 993 13.30 -28.64 27.55
C THR A 993 13.47 -29.35 26.21
N PRO A 994 14.67 -29.83 25.85
CA PRO A 994 14.85 -30.64 24.64
C PRO A 994 13.93 -31.89 24.56
N GLU A 995 13.56 -32.47 25.71
CA GLU A 995 12.65 -33.61 25.77
C GLU A 995 11.19 -33.23 25.48
N GLN A 996 10.78 -32.02 25.86
CA GLN A 996 9.47 -31.42 25.61
C GLN A 996 9.64 -29.94 25.20
N PRO A 997 9.97 -29.68 23.92
CA PRO A 997 10.36 -28.34 23.48
C PRO A 997 9.16 -27.43 23.17
N PHE A 998 7.93 -27.86 23.48
CA PHE A 998 6.74 -27.07 23.26
C PHE A 998 5.63 -27.39 24.27
N LEU A 999 4.71 -26.45 24.42
CA LEU A 999 3.44 -26.61 25.13
C LEU A 999 2.29 -26.16 24.23
N ILE A 1000 1.11 -26.74 24.46
CA ILE A 1000 -0.09 -26.41 23.71
C ILE A 1000 -1.25 -26.34 24.70
N TRP A 1001 -1.81 -25.14 24.88
CA TRP A 1001 -2.96 -24.92 25.74
C TRP A 1001 -4.19 -24.53 24.92
N ARG A 1002 -5.37 -24.72 25.50
CA ARG A 1002 -6.64 -24.26 24.92
C ARG A 1002 -7.43 -23.49 25.97
N LEU A 1003 -8.05 -22.38 25.58
CA LEU A 1003 -9.09 -21.76 26.41
C LEU A 1003 -10.22 -22.77 26.63
N SER A 1004 -10.57 -23.02 27.87
CA SER A 1004 -11.69 -23.89 28.24
C SER A 1004 -12.87 -23.05 28.72
N SER A 1005 -14.07 -23.64 28.78
CA SER A 1005 -15.14 -23.06 29.59
C SER A 1005 -14.73 -23.18 31.05
N ALA A 1006 -14.97 -22.16 31.87
CA ALA A 1006 -14.90 -22.33 33.33
C ALA A 1006 -15.81 -23.51 33.69
N GLU A 1007 -15.33 -24.47 34.46
CA GLU A 1007 -16.11 -25.66 34.82
C GLU A 1007 -17.50 -25.24 35.32
N ALA A 1008 -18.52 -25.92 34.79
CA ALA A 1008 -19.87 -25.96 35.34
C ALA A 1008 -19.89 -26.82 36.60
#